data_AF-A0A139H5Z1-F1
#
_entry.id   AF-A0A139H5Z1-F1
#
_cell.length_a   1.000
_cell.length_b   1.000
_cell.length_c   1.000
_cell.angle_alpha   90.00
_cell.angle_beta   90.00
_cell.angle_gamma   90.00
#
_symmetry.space_group_name_H-M   'P 1'
#
loop_
_entity.id
_entity.type
_entity.pdbx_description
1 polymer ?
#
loop_
_entity_poly.entity_id
_entity_poly.type
_entity_poly.pdbx_seq_one_letter_code
_entity_poly.pdbx_strand_id
1 'polypeptide(L)'
;MKAFQFIIYPLSCLTGILAAEPEVKPLVPFVYNEIPLGKITPNGWLRAEMETEAAGLAGHLYDFYQFVRNSSWLGGTREYSRLNEAFPYWLNGLVPLAYTLNDQRLKDQVHEATDYLLKNMIADDGWIGPEKGGYRLIWARTLIFFAWTPLVDANKTYEEPIVTAMHNFNDLMLSMLRNNGTGLIAQKDGVLDDGYYFWHMSRVAETIVSLQWLYDKYPRGKEKELLESMDLLHHYGYKWEEWYVNGTYAFKDLYELADNVTDDNFQFLHGVNVGEALKAAAVIRRFTHNDSLIETNRNGFQWSMDYHGAPSGTIIADERLDGLQPFYGAETCTAVEVMFSASWSYRALGENFYADGAERAAYNALPGAVTGDWWAHVYMSQSNQPFSKNLSWSPFFDVNTLGQTYGLEPNYPCCTVNHPQGLPKFVQAAYATVGDRGLLHALLAPASVITEVGGGSVRVDCDTNYPFEDVLVYTIQAEKPFDFYIRQPGWARGYTLSYSASEHSELSFDNKSSLHKIPLPAGNSTVMYSIGTEVRVEPRVNDTVAVYRGALLYAAEVKAEISTTGPHNYRNLTLYPDDYAPPESKDYVMLNASEWNIAVDPSTIKYHARAETAMDDGDVPKIEPLPRPIFAAEAVPMHMTVKACLIEWPLLNQSTPDGPIPLKERVCQGEVFDAKLIPYGSAKLRMTEILVGLISTESTSTVMIILQPRTSHLSAKRSAEDGHATGTAVVVTSITFTAIAALLTTLRVYTRIKISKNAGIDDWLVIACVLISTGVTVTMSEQVQYGMGKHFSTLPEESRIVMNKWFWASTWNYALGLGVVKLSILFQYLRFIPMRSYRIACYVLMVLNAACTLYGFFACFFMCNPVYDFWEKPPGEGNCLDRTTIWYSMAGGNMFNDIVITILPIPPLSKLKFPRLQKIILMVVFGVGGITCIMSILRLPALHKISESLDPSWNNPSAAIWSSMELNTSIITCNIPTLKGLVSRLFPAMAFGDSYLRTRSNQIHPISFTNGSSSGGRTLRDSMHTEKARLAAQELELRIQQSRTPALKESEFSPIPSTPTSPLSPEFDLVGNRRSRFAPDRRP
;
A
#
# COMPACT_ATOMS: atom_id res chain seq x y z
N MET A 1 42.78 -16.82 -35.75
CA MET A 1 42.97 -15.35 -35.78
C MET A 1 41.62 -14.70 -36.06
N LYS A 2 41.25 -13.68 -35.28
CA LYS A 2 39.97 -12.94 -35.22
C LYS A 2 38.80 -13.59 -34.46
N ALA A 3 38.96 -13.77 -33.14
CA ALA A 3 37.86 -13.82 -32.14
C ALA A 3 38.37 -13.83 -30.68
N PHE A 4 39.48 -13.13 -30.37
CA PHE A 4 40.08 -13.13 -29.02
C PHE A 4 40.60 -11.73 -28.64
N GLN A 5 39.72 -10.73 -28.72
CA GLN A 5 40.11 -9.34 -28.42
C GLN A 5 38.97 -8.53 -27.78
N PHE A 6 38.26 -9.12 -26.80
CA PHE A 6 37.24 -8.44 -26.00
C PHE A 6 37.24 -8.80 -24.50
N ILE A 7 38.32 -9.37 -23.95
CA ILE A 7 38.41 -9.77 -22.52
C ILE A 7 39.64 -9.12 -21.82
N ILE A 8 40.13 -7.98 -22.30
CA ILE A 8 41.23 -7.27 -21.61
C ILE A 8 40.94 -5.78 -21.57
N TYR A 9 39.93 -5.41 -20.79
CA TYR A 9 39.69 -4.10 -20.18
C TYR A 9 38.53 -4.36 -19.21
N PRO A 10 38.77 -4.84 -17.95
CA PRO A 10 39.56 -4.12 -16.95
C PRO A 10 40.28 -5.08 -15.96
N LEU A 11 41.59 -5.32 -16.10
CA LEU A 11 42.37 -6.09 -15.10
C LEU A 11 43.41 -5.24 -14.35
N SER A 12 43.37 -3.91 -14.52
CA SER A 12 44.30 -2.96 -13.92
C SER A 12 43.75 -2.20 -12.70
N CYS A 13 42.52 -2.46 -12.26
CA CYS A 13 41.96 -1.84 -11.04
C CYS A 13 41.99 -2.72 -9.78
N LEU A 14 42.50 -3.96 -9.85
CA LEU A 14 42.36 -4.92 -8.74
C LEU A 14 43.58 -5.07 -7.81
N THR A 15 44.46 -4.08 -7.77
CA THR A 15 45.52 -3.97 -6.74
C THR A 15 45.22 -2.87 -5.70
N GLY A 16 44.04 -2.25 -5.74
CA GLY A 16 43.65 -1.15 -4.84
C GLY A 16 42.66 -1.49 -3.72
N ILE A 17 42.12 -2.71 -3.65
CA ILE A 17 41.04 -3.04 -2.69
C ILE A 17 41.53 -4.06 -1.65
N LEU A 18 42.55 -3.67 -0.89
CA LEU A 18 43.00 -4.32 0.34
C LEU A 18 43.31 -3.22 1.36
N ALA A 19 42.26 -2.48 1.76
CA ALA A 19 42.12 -1.66 2.98
C ALA A 19 41.03 -0.59 2.82
N ALA A 20 39.80 -0.99 2.45
CA ALA A 20 38.66 -0.09 2.52
C ALA A 20 37.61 -0.73 3.45
N GLU A 21 37.24 -0.01 4.51
CA GLU A 21 35.98 -0.27 5.22
C GLU A 21 34.83 -0.31 4.18
N PRO A 22 33.75 -1.09 4.41
CA PRO A 22 32.62 -1.10 3.47
C PRO A 22 32.16 0.34 3.26
N GLU A 23 32.32 0.83 2.02
CA GLU A 23 31.98 2.18 1.63
C GLU A 23 30.50 2.43 1.95
N VAL A 24 30.22 3.41 2.81
CA VAL A 24 28.86 3.83 3.12
C VAL A 24 28.25 4.36 1.83
N LYS A 25 27.30 3.62 1.27
CA LYS A 25 26.63 4.06 0.04
C LYS A 25 25.75 5.27 0.35
N PRO A 26 25.80 6.33 -0.48
CA PRO A 26 24.88 7.47 -0.33
C PRO A 26 23.45 7.01 -0.59
N LEU A 27 22.48 7.70 0.01
CA LEU A 27 21.07 7.49 -0.30
C LEU A 27 20.81 7.69 -1.80
N VAL A 28 19.84 6.95 -2.35
CA VAL A 28 19.36 7.21 -3.71
C VAL A 28 18.86 8.66 -3.77
N PRO A 29 19.38 9.48 -4.71
CA PRO A 29 18.98 10.88 -4.82
C PRO A 29 17.51 11.00 -5.24
N PHE A 30 16.89 12.11 -4.87
CA PHE A 30 15.59 12.48 -5.41
C PHE A 30 15.70 12.78 -6.90
N VAL A 31 14.62 12.56 -7.65
CA VAL A 31 14.54 12.97 -9.05
C VAL A 31 14.44 14.49 -9.15
N TYR A 32 13.67 15.10 -8.25
CA TYR A 32 13.55 16.55 -8.11
C TYR A 32 13.99 16.98 -6.72
N ASN A 33 14.77 18.06 -6.61
CA ASN A 33 15.23 18.54 -5.31
C ASN A 33 14.24 19.56 -4.74
N GLU A 34 14.04 19.51 -3.43
CA GLU A 34 13.19 20.47 -2.73
C GLU A 34 13.81 21.87 -2.76
N ILE A 35 12.94 22.88 -2.75
CA ILE A 35 13.34 24.26 -2.53
C ILE A 35 13.09 24.58 -1.04
N PRO A 36 14.03 25.26 -0.34
CA PRO A 36 13.86 25.62 1.06
C PRO A 36 12.55 26.36 1.36
N LEU A 37 11.96 26.11 2.54
CA LEU A 37 10.72 26.75 2.99
C LEU A 37 10.86 28.29 2.98
N GLY A 38 9.78 28.98 2.58
CA GLY A 38 9.72 30.45 2.49
C GLY A 38 10.26 31.02 1.18
N LYS A 39 10.80 30.19 0.27
CA LYS A 39 11.19 30.59 -1.09
C LYS A 39 10.05 30.46 -2.10
N ILE A 40 9.03 29.67 -1.79
CA ILE A 40 7.80 29.52 -2.56
C ILE A 40 6.67 30.17 -1.77
N THR A 41 5.88 31.02 -2.41
CA THR A 41 4.75 31.72 -1.80
C THR A 41 3.51 31.58 -2.68
N PRO A 42 2.30 31.40 -2.11
CA PRO A 42 1.09 31.29 -2.88
C PRO A 42 0.67 32.67 -3.43
N ASN A 43 -0.09 32.66 -4.52
CA ASN A 43 -0.70 33.83 -5.15
C ASN A 43 -2.22 33.65 -5.29
N GLY A 44 -2.88 34.69 -5.82
CA GLY A 44 -4.25 34.59 -6.31
C GLY A 44 -5.24 34.06 -5.27
N TRP A 45 -6.06 33.10 -5.68
CA TRP A 45 -7.07 32.47 -4.82
C TRP A 45 -6.43 31.57 -3.75
N LEU A 46 -5.33 30.88 -4.04
CA LEU A 46 -4.70 29.94 -3.11
C LEU A 46 -4.10 30.67 -1.91
N ARG A 47 -3.50 31.85 -2.15
CA ARG A 47 -3.04 32.73 -1.08
C ARG A 47 -4.18 33.15 -0.17
N ALA A 48 -5.31 33.56 -0.75
CA ALA A 48 -6.47 33.98 0.02
C ALA A 48 -7.06 32.83 0.85
N GLU A 49 -7.06 31.61 0.30
CA GLU A 49 -7.49 30.40 1.02
C GLU A 49 -6.56 30.12 2.21
N MET A 50 -5.24 30.17 2.02
CA MET A 50 -4.28 29.97 3.11
C MET A 50 -4.29 31.11 4.14
N GLU A 51 -4.53 32.36 3.73
CA GLU A 51 -4.76 33.48 4.65
C GLU A 51 -6.04 33.26 5.49
N THR A 52 -7.08 32.64 4.89
CA THR A 52 -8.30 32.25 5.60
C THR A 52 -8.04 31.09 6.56
N GLU A 53 -7.28 30.09 6.16
CA GLU A 53 -6.78 29.01 7.02
C GLU A 53 -6.01 29.57 8.24
N ALA A 54 -5.09 30.51 8.01
CA ALA A 54 -4.34 31.19 9.06
C ALA A 54 -5.21 32.02 10.02
N ALA A 55 -6.33 32.56 9.52
CA ALA A 55 -7.35 33.26 10.32
C ALA A 55 -8.40 32.32 10.93
N GLY A 56 -8.37 31.02 10.58
CA GLY A 56 -9.25 29.96 11.05
C GLY A 56 -8.63 29.17 12.20
N LEU A 57 -9.02 27.89 12.32
CA LEU A 57 -8.52 27.00 13.37
C LEU A 57 -6.98 26.96 13.38
N ALA A 58 -6.36 26.70 12.23
CA ALA A 58 -4.92 26.48 12.11
C ALA A 58 -4.05 27.50 12.86
N GLY A 59 -4.34 28.79 12.68
CA GLY A 59 -3.58 29.89 13.31
C GLY A 59 -4.07 30.28 14.72
N HIS A 60 -5.15 29.69 15.22
CA HIS A 60 -5.76 30.03 16.51
C HIS A 60 -5.79 28.87 17.51
N LEU A 61 -5.44 27.64 17.13
CA LEU A 61 -5.38 26.51 18.09
C LEU A 61 -4.41 26.79 19.26
N TYR A 62 -3.31 27.52 19.02
CA TYR A 62 -2.39 27.92 20.09
C TYR A 62 -3.01 28.88 21.09
N ASP A 63 -4.04 29.63 20.70
CA ASP A 63 -4.62 30.68 21.52
C ASP A 63 -5.62 30.11 22.54
N PHE A 64 -6.37 29.06 22.18
CA PHE A 64 -7.45 28.54 23.02
C PHE A 64 -7.54 27.01 23.12
N TYR A 65 -7.09 26.25 22.11
CA TYR A 65 -7.40 24.83 22.06
C TYR A 65 -6.61 24.06 23.12
N GLN A 66 -7.31 23.41 24.05
CA GLN A 66 -6.71 22.86 25.27
C GLN A 66 -5.57 21.85 25.02
N PHE A 67 -5.61 21.10 23.91
CA PHE A 67 -4.58 20.11 23.57
C PHE A 67 -3.35 20.71 22.87
N VAL A 68 -3.37 21.99 22.55
CA VAL A 68 -2.23 22.76 22.03
C VAL A 68 -1.78 23.75 23.10
N ARG A 69 -2.66 24.69 23.52
CA ARG A 69 -2.35 25.75 24.49
C ARG A 69 -1.89 25.24 25.85
N ASN A 70 -2.51 24.16 26.35
CA ASN A 70 -2.24 23.56 27.65
C ASN A 70 -1.58 22.17 27.54
N SER A 71 -0.93 21.91 26.41
CA SER A 71 -0.24 20.65 26.12
C SER A 71 0.91 20.39 27.11
N SER A 72 1.18 19.12 27.37
CA SER A 72 2.36 18.70 28.14
C SER A 72 3.69 19.09 27.47
N TRP A 73 3.71 19.31 26.15
CA TRP A 73 4.86 19.85 25.41
C TRP A 73 5.21 21.30 25.77
N LEU A 74 4.27 22.03 26.39
CA LEU A 74 4.46 23.39 26.89
C LEU A 74 4.43 23.45 28.43
N GLY A 75 4.69 22.32 29.11
CA GLY A 75 4.64 22.22 30.57
C GLY A 75 3.22 22.15 31.16
N GLY A 76 2.21 22.01 30.31
CA GLY A 76 0.82 21.76 30.71
C GLY A 76 0.53 20.30 31.04
N THR A 77 -0.75 19.93 31.08
CA THR A 77 -1.20 18.59 31.47
C THR A 77 -2.28 18.00 30.57
N ARG A 78 -2.69 18.73 29.52
CA ARG A 78 -3.81 18.34 28.66
C ARG A 78 -3.32 17.59 27.43
N GLU A 79 -3.83 16.38 27.25
CA GLU A 79 -3.52 15.49 26.14
C GLU A 79 -4.78 14.70 25.80
N TYR A 80 -5.10 14.51 24.52
CA TYR A 80 -6.27 13.72 24.12
C TYR A 80 -5.96 12.22 24.04
N SER A 81 -4.70 11.83 23.87
CA SER A 81 -4.24 10.45 23.80
C SER A 81 -2.86 10.29 24.47
N ARG A 82 -2.45 9.03 24.74
CA ARG A 82 -1.10 8.72 25.23
C ARG A 82 -0.02 8.80 24.12
N LEU A 83 -0.41 9.08 22.88
CA LEU A 83 0.52 9.32 21.79
C LEU A 83 1.24 10.67 21.91
N ASN A 84 0.66 11.61 22.67
CA ASN A 84 1.18 12.97 22.85
C ASN A 84 1.42 13.71 21.53
N GLU A 85 0.52 13.55 20.57
CA GLU A 85 0.74 13.97 19.18
C GLU A 85 0.02 15.28 18.81
N ALA A 86 -0.88 15.79 19.65
CA ALA A 86 -1.72 16.95 19.33
C ALA A 86 -0.92 18.22 19.00
N PHE A 87 -0.10 18.64 19.95
CA PHE A 87 0.78 19.80 19.81
C PHE A 87 1.84 19.61 18.71
N PRO A 88 2.52 18.44 18.63
CA PRO A 88 3.44 18.18 17.51
C PRO A 88 2.79 18.26 16.12
N TYR A 89 1.57 17.75 15.94
CA TYR A 89 0.84 17.89 14.68
C TYR A 89 0.54 19.34 14.35
N TRP A 90 0.04 20.11 15.33
CA TRP A 90 -0.20 21.54 15.16
C TRP A 90 1.07 22.28 14.72
N LEU A 91 2.21 22.03 15.38
CA LEU A 91 3.46 22.69 15.04
C LEU A 91 3.95 22.28 13.63
N ASN A 92 3.80 21.00 13.25
CA ASN A 92 4.11 20.48 11.92
C ASN A 92 3.29 21.15 10.80
N GLY A 93 2.02 21.48 11.05
CA GLY A 93 1.20 22.26 10.12
C GLY A 93 1.52 23.77 10.15
N LEU A 94 1.76 24.33 11.34
CA LEU A 94 1.92 25.77 11.50
C LEU A 94 3.23 26.30 10.92
N VAL A 95 4.34 25.57 11.05
CA VAL A 95 5.64 26.00 10.50
C VAL A 95 5.55 26.32 9.00
N PRO A 96 5.12 25.39 8.12
CA PRO A 96 5.03 25.70 6.70
C PRO A 96 3.99 26.80 6.42
N LEU A 97 2.88 26.87 7.16
CA LEU A 97 1.88 27.93 6.98
C LEU A 97 2.47 29.33 7.24
N ALA A 98 3.12 29.49 8.39
CA ALA A 98 3.70 30.76 8.85
C ALA A 98 4.76 31.31 7.89
N TYR A 99 5.66 30.46 7.41
CA TYR A 99 6.75 30.89 6.54
C TYR A 99 6.33 31.05 5.08
N THR A 100 5.39 30.24 4.59
CA THR A 100 4.88 30.32 3.22
C THR A 100 4.02 31.58 3.01
N LEU A 101 3.24 31.98 4.03
CA LEU A 101 2.50 33.24 4.01
C LEU A 101 3.33 34.46 4.42
N ASN A 102 4.51 34.23 5.01
CA ASN A 102 5.30 35.25 5.67
C ASN A 102 4.50 36.00 6.76
N ASP A 103 3.68 35.28 7.52
CA ASP A 103 2.87 35.83 8.61
C ASP A 103 3.69 35.95 9.90
N GLN A 104 3.86 37.17 10.40
CA GLN A 104 4.68 37.42 11.59
C GLN A 104 4.07 36.85 12.87
N ARG A 105 2.75 36.94 13.04
CA ARG A 105 2.06 36.43 14.25
C ARG A 105 2.25 34.92 14.37
N LEU A 106 2.09 34.20 13.27
CA LEU A 106 2.28 32.75 13.26
C LEU A 106 3.76 32.37 13.43
N LYS A 107 4.68 33.15 12.87
CA LYS A 107 6.12 32.97 13.10
C LYS A 107 6.48 33.16 14.58
N ASP A 108 5.90 34.15 15.25
CA ASP A 108 6.11 34.39 16.68
C ASP A 108 5.64 33.18 17.50
N GLN A 109 4.47 32.60 17.19
CA GLN A 109 4.00 31.35 17.83
C GLN A 109 4.96 30.17 17.58
N VAL A 110 5.44 30.00 16.34
CA VAL A 110 6.41 28.96 15.99
C VAL A 110 7.72 29.14 16.76
N HIS A 111 8.23 30.36 16.86
CA HIS A 111 9.47 30.68 17.58
C HIS A 111 9.28 30.47 19.08
N GLU A 112 8.20 30.97 19.68
CA GLU A 112 7.88 30.77 21.10
C GLU A 112 7.81 29.28 21.45
N ALA A 113 7.06 28.50 20.67
CA ALA A 113 6.94 27.06 20.84
C ALA A 113 8.31 26.37 20.70
N THR A 114 9.06 26.65 19.63
CA THR A 114 10.34 26.00 19.35
C THR A 114 11.40 26.35 20.40
N ASP A 115 11.50 27.63 20.78
CA ASP A 115 12.42 28.10 21.82
C ASP A 115 12.09 27.45 23.17
N TYR A 116 10.80 27.32 23.49
CA TYR A 116 10.37 26.62 24.69
C TYR A 116 10.79 25.15 24.68
N LEU A 117 10.61 24.44 23.56
CA LEU A 117 11.02 23.04 23.43
C LEU A 117 12.53 22.88 23.58
N LEU A 118 13.33 23.66 22.85
CA LEU A 118 14.79 23.59 22.89
C LEU A 118 15.34 23.90 24.29
N LYS A 119 14.69 24.81 25.01
CA LYS A 119 15.13 25.23 26.35
C LYS A 119 14.69 24.30 27.48
N ASN A 120 13.48 23.76 27.41
CA ASN A 120 12.85 23.10 28.57
C ASN A 120 12.50 21.62 28.33
N MET A 121 12.52 21.16 27.08
CA MET A 121 12.03 19.83 26.70
C MET A 121 13.12 18.94 26.08
N ILE A 122 14.40 19.29 26.25
CA ILE A 122 15.53 18.41 25.90
C ILE A 122 16.16 17.89 27.19
N ALA A 123 16.12 16.59 27.41
CA ALA A 123 16.78 15.94 28.54
C ALA A 123 18.27 15.72 28.27
N ASP A 124 19.05 15.53 29.34
CA ASP A 124 20.51 15.36 29.28
C ASP A 124 20.96 14.17 28.41
N ASP A 125 20.11 13.13 28.30
CA ASP A 125 20.38 11.94 27.50
C ASP A 125 19.92 12.05 26.05
N GLY A 126 19.40 13.21 25.63
CA GLY A 126 18.92 13.47 24.27
C GLY A 126 17.43 13.21 24.07
N TRP A 127 16.66 12.84 25.09
CA TRP A 127 15.20 12.72 24.96
C TRP A 127 14.55 14.09 24.69
N ILE A 128 13.59 14.13 23.75
CA ILE A 128 12.87 15.35 23.37
C ILE A 128 11.41 15.23 23.81
N GLY A 129 10.87 16.23 24.49
CA GLY A 129 9.45 16.30 24.86
C GLY A 129 9.10 15.64 26.20
N PRO A 130 7.80 15.57 26.52
CA PRO A 130 7.32 15.08 27.81
C PRO A 130 7.63 13.58 28.02
N GLU A 131 7.97 13.23 29.26
CA GLU A 131 8.15 11.86 29.74
C GLU A 131 7.36 11.70 31.05
N LYS A 132 6.18 11.06 30.99
CA LYS A 132 5.31 10.88 32.16
C LYS A 132 5.05 9.40 32.37
N GLY A 133 5.29 8.90 33.59
CA GLY A 133 5.09 7.48 33.92
C GLY A 133 6.22 6.55 33.47
N GLY A 134 7.37 7.09 33.05
CA GLY A 134 8.58 6.30 32.77
C GLY A 134 8.59 5.53 31.44
N TYR A 135 7.69 5.86 30.50
CA TYR A 135 7.68 5.28 29.16
C TYR A 135 8.15 6.28 28.11
N ARG A 136 8.87 5.78 27.11
CA ARG A 136 9.46 6.55 26.00
C ARG A 136 8.95 6.04 24.65
N LEU A 137 7.91 6.69 24.13
CA LEU A 137 7.37 6.40 22.79
C LEU A 137 7.93 7.39 21.75
N ILE A 138 8.49 6.88 20.66
CA ILE A 138 9.21 7.70 19.67
C ILE A 138 8.25 8.57 18.83
N TRP A 139 7.05 8.07 18.54
CA TRP A 139 6.11 8.63 17.55
C TRP A 139 6.03 10.16 17.51
N ALA A 140 5.59 10.82 18.59
CA ALA A 140 5.34 12.26 18.57
C ALA A 140 6.58 13.13 18.25
N ARG A 141 7.79 12.62 18.46
CA ARG A 141 9.05 13.33 18.12
C ARG A 141 9.26 13.39 16.62
N THR A 142 8.74 12.41 15.89
CA THR A 142 8.70 12.39 14.42
C THR A 142 8.01 13.64 13.86
N LEU A 143 6.88 14.01 14.46
CA LEU A 143 6.11 15.18 14.06
C LEU A 143 6.84 16.49 14.42
N ILE A 144 7.54 16.53 15.56
CA ILE A 144 8.46 17.64 15.88
C ILE A 144 9.56 17.75 14.82
N PHE A 145 10.11 16.64 14.34
CA PHE A 145 11.11 16.68 13.27
C PHE A 145 10.55 17.21 11.95
N PHE A 146 9.30 16.89 11.61
CA PHE A 146 8.64 17.50 10.45
C PHE A 146 8.35 18.99 10.60
N ALA A 147 8.19 19.49 11.83
CA ALA A 147 8.17 20.93 12.06
C ALA A 147 9.58 21.55 11.94
N TRP A 148 10.58 20.90 12.53
CA TRP A 148 11.93 21.44 12.69
C TRP A 148 12.77 21.42 11.42
N THR A 149 12.69 20.36 10.61
CA THR A 149 13.47 20.24 9.38
C THR A 149 13.21 21.40 8.39
N PRO A 150 11.96 21.74 8.02
CA PRO A 150 11.71 22.90 7.18
C PRO A 150 11.94 24.25 7.91
N LEU A 151 11.81 24.31 9.24
CA LEU A 151 12.15 25.50 10.01
C LEU A 151 13.65 25.84 9.91
N VAL A 152 14.53 24.84 9.99
CA VAL A 152 15.99 25.02 9.80
C VAL A 152 16.31 25.51 8.40
N ASP A 153 15.60 24.99 7.40
CA ASP A 153 15.75 25.44 6.01
C ASP A 153 15.33 26.90 5.82
N ALA A 154 14.32 27.37 6.55
CA ALA A 154 13.81 28.74 6.48
C ALA A 154 14.55 29.74 7.40
N ASN A 155 15.06 29.30 8.55
CA ASN A 155 15.71 30.15 9.56
C ASN A 155 16.95 29.46 10.14
N LYS A 156 18.11 29.88 9.64
CA LYS A 156 19.42 29.34 10.01
C LYS A 156 19.82 29.55 11.47
N THR A 157 19.16 30.45 12.21
CA THR A 157 19.39 30.63 13.66
C THR A 157 19.10 29.34 14.44
N TYR A 158 18.15 28.54 13.95
CA TYR A 158 17.78 27.27 14.56
C TYR A 158 18.62 26.07 14.13
N GLU A 159 19.48 26.22 13.12
CA GLU A 159 20.23 25.11 12.51
C GLU A 159 21.04 24.33 13.57
N GLU A 160 21.97 25.00 14.25
CA GLU A 160 22.83 24.33 15.23
C GLU A 160 22.06 23.70 16.40
N PRO A 161 21.14 24.40 17.11
CA PRO A 161 20.44 23.79 18.24
C PRO A 161 19.51 22.65 17.83
N ILE A 162 18.76 22.78 16.74
CA ILE A 162 17.86 21.72 16.26
C ILE A 162 18.65 20.51 15.75
N VAL A 163 19.63 20.72 14.88
CA VAL A 163 20.42 19.62 14.31
C VAL A 163 21.15 18.87 15.43
N THR A 164 21.68 19.58 16.43
CA THR A 164 22.27 18.96 17.62
C THR A 164 21.25 18.14 18.41
N ALA A 165 20.06 18.69 18.68
CA ALA A 165 18.99 17.99 19.38
C ALA A 165 18.57 16.72 18.64
N MET A 166 18.39 16.79 17.32
CA MET A 166 18.00 15.64 16.50
C MET A 166 19.08 14.55 16.46
N HIS A 167 20.37 14.93 16.39
CA HIS A 167 21.48 13.96 16.47
C HIS A 167 21.59 13.30 17.86
N ASN A 168 21.44 14.06 18.94
CA ASN A 168 21.45 13.52 20.30
C ASN A 168 20.26 12.57 20.51
N PHE A 169 19.07 12.94 20.02
CA PHE A 169 17.90 12.06 20.03
C PHE A 169 18.13 10.81 19.17
N ASN A 170 18.77 10.94 18.00
CA ASN A 170 19.09 9.77 17.17
C ASN A 170 20.05 8.81 17.88
N ASP A 171 21.07 9.30 18.59
CA ASP A 171 21.96 8.44 19.37
C ASP A 171 21.21 7.68 20.46
N LEU A 172 20.32 8.38 21.19
CA LEU A 172 19.47 7.77 22.21
C LEU A 172 18.53 6.74 21.58
N MET A 173 17.81 7.11 20.53
CA MET A 173 16.89 6.25 19.80
C MET A 173 17.63 5.01 19.25
N LEU A 174 18.81 5.16 18.67
CA LEU A 174 19.63 4.05 18.19
C LEU A 174 19.99 3.10 19.34
N SER A 175 20.35 3.62 20.51
CA SER A 175 20.60 2.79 21.69
C SER A 175 19.35 2.04 22.15
N MET A 176 18.18 2.68 22.11
CA MET A 176 16.88 2.09 22.45
C MET A 176 16.47 1.00 21.44
N LEU A 177 16.65 1.25 20.14
CA LEU A 177 16.35 0.28 19.08
C LEU A 177 17.28 -0.93 19.13
N ARG A 178 18.58 -0.73 19.41
CA ARG A 178 19.54 -1.81 19.67
C ARG A 178 19.16 -2.62 20.91
N ASN A 179 18.53 -1.98 21.89
CA ASN A 179 17.92 -2.66 23.03
C ASN A 179 16.54 -3.23 22.67
N ASN A 180 16.52 -4.19 21.74
CA ASN A 180 15.32 -4.96 21.37
C ASN A 180 14.12 -4.08 20.98
N GLY A 181 14.34 -3.02 20.22
CA GLY A 181 13.28 -2.16 19.69
C GLY A 181 12.58 -1.30 20.75
N THR A 182 13.21 -1.02 21.89
CA THR A 182 12.61 -0.22 22.97
C THR A 182 12.09 1.12 22.44
N GLY A 183 10.88 1.49 22.85
CA GLY A 183 10.20 2.71 22.44
C GLY A 183 9.53 2.67 21.06
N LEU A 184 9.69 1.57 20.32
CA LEU A 184 8.96 1.27 19.09
C LEU A 184 8.10 0.00 19.23
N ILE A 185 8.60 -1.03 19.92
CA ILE A 185 7.86 -2.27 20.20
C ILE A 185 7.64 -2.47 21.70
N ALA A 186 6.53 -3.11 22.05
CA ALA A 186 6.21 -3.45 23.43
C ALA A 186 7.29 -4.38 24.04
N GLN A 187 7.77 -4.02 25.23
CA GLN A 187 8.70 -4.83 26.01
C GLN A 187 7.92 -5.72 27.00
N LYS A 188 8.50 -6.85 27.43
CA LYS A 188 7.81 -7.85 28.27
C LYS A 188 7.39 -7.34 29.65
N ASP A 189 8.08 -6.31 30.13
CA ASP A 189 7.86 -5.55 31.36
C ASP A 189 7.19 -4.19 31.09
N GLY A 190 6.59 -4.04 29.90
CA GLY A 190 6.13 -2.78 29.34
C GLY A 190 5.11 -2.04 30.22
N VAL A 191 5.25 -0.71 30.23
CA VAL A 191 4.45 0.23 31.03
C VAL A 191 3.23 0.77 30.26
N LEU A 192 3.22 0.61 28.93
CA LEU A 192 2.12 0.97 28.05
C LEU A 192 1.43 -0.28 27.50
N ASP A 193 0.14 -0.18 27.26
CA ASP A 193 -0.63 -1.17 26.50
C ASP A 193 0.03 -1.39 25.12
N ASP A 194 0.12 -2.65 24.71
CA ASP A 194 0.69 -3.08 23.43
C ASP A 194 0.09 -2.31 22.23
N GLY A 195 -1.18 -1.90 22.32
CA GLY A 195 -1.89 -1.16 21.28
C GLY A 195 -1.33 0.22 20.94
N TYR A 196 -0.53 0.85 21.80
CA TYR A 196 0.07 2.16 21.49
C TYR A 196 1.33 2.06 20.60
N TYR A 197 2.05 0.95 20.68
CA TYR A 197 3.29 0.75 19.89
C TYR A 197 3.01 0.55 18.41
N PHE A 198 1.88 -0.10 18.12
CA PHE A 198 1.34 -0.34 16.79
C PHE A 198 1.30 0.91 15.90
N TRP A 199 0.93 2.07 16.46
CA TRP A 199 0.82 3.32 15.70
C TRP A 199 2.15 3.74 15.10
N HIS A 200 3.22 3.72 15.91
CA HIS A 200 4.54 4.08 15.40
C HIS A 200 5.10 3.03 14.45
N MET A 201 4.90 1.74 14.75
CA MET A 201 5.33 0.63 13.89
C MET A 201 4.75 0.75 12.48
N SER A 202 3.52 1.24 12.34
CA SER A 202 2.86 1.47 11.04
C SER A 202 3.43 2.66 10.28
N ARG A 203 4.10 3.59 10.99
CA ARG A 203 4.45 4.94 10.49
C ARG A 203 5.96 5.22 10.56
N VAL A 204 6.80 4.19 10.70
CA VAL A 204 8.27 4.35 10.82
C VAL A 204 8.92 5.08 9.64
N ALA A 205 8.27 5.05 8.47
CA ALA A 205 8.72 5.79 7.29
C ALA A 205 8.78 7.31 7.55
N GLU A 206 7.90 7.86 8.39
CA GLU A 206 7.90 9.28 8.73
C GLU A 206 9.19 9.68 9.46
N THR A 207 9.64 8.87 10.43
CA THR A 207 10.92 9.08 11.12
C THR A 207 12.09 8.99 10.17
N ILE A 208 12.06 7.98 9.28
CA ILE A 208 13.11 7.76 8.30
C ILE A 208 13.24 8.98 7.37
N VAL A 209 12.15 9.62 6.95
CA VAL A 209 12.21 10.85 6.13
C VAL A 209 13.03 11.94 6.82
N SER A 210 12.83 12.16 8.12
CA SER A 210 13.58 13.14 8.90
C SER A 210 15.05 12.77 9.08
N LEU A 211 15.35 11.47 9.27
CA LEU A 211 16.74 11.00 9.33
C LEU A 211 17.45 11.12 7.97
N GLN A 212 16.72 10.94 6.87
CA GLN A 212 17.28 11.12 5.53
C GLN A 212 17.63 12.59 5.27
N TRP A 213 16.84 13.53 5.79
CA TRP A 213 17.18 14.96 5.76
C TRP A 213 18.48 15.24 6.55
N LEU A 214 18.64 14.65 7.75
CA LEU A 214 19.90 14.75 8.49
C LEU A 214 21.07 14.16 7.72
N TYR A 215 20.87 12.99 7.10
CA TYR A 215 21.90 12.32 6.30
C TYR A 215 22.34 13.19 5.12
N ASP A 216 21.38 13.72 4.36
CA ASP A 216 21.66 14.47 3.12
C ASP A 216 22.27 15.86 3.41
N LYS A 217 21.84 16.54 4.49
CA LYS A 217 22.23 17.95 4.75
C LYS A 217 23.21 18.12 5.91
N TYR A 218 23.11 17.31 6.96
CA TYR A 218 23.85 17.49 8.21
C TYR A 218 24.38 16.17 8.80
N PRO A 219 25.14 15.35 8.03
CA PRO A 219 25.50 14.01 8.47
C PRO A 219 26.44 13.98 9.68
N ARG A 220 27.26 15.03 9.89
CA ARG A 220 28.18 15.19 11.03
C ARG A 220 29.11 14.00 11.29
N GLY A 221 29.50 13.26 10.25
CA GLY A 221 30.33 12.05 10.38
C GLY A 221 29.60 10.87 11.03
N LYS A 222 28.27 10.93 11.13
CA LYS A 222 27.37 9.92 11.71
C LYS A 222 26.53 9.21 10.65
N GLU A 223 27.00 9.17 9.41
CA GLU A 223 26.31 8.55 8.28
C GLU A 223 25.95 7.08 8.58
N LYS A 224 26.85 6.37 9.26
CA LYS A 224 26.66 4.96 9.61
C LYS A 224 25.58 4.78 10.68
N GLU A 225 25.60 5.61 11.72
CA GLU A 225 24.61 5.59 12.81
C GLU A 225 23.22 5.96 12.29
N LEU A 226 23.12 6.96 11.41
CA LEU A 226 21.86 7.35 10.77
C LEU A 226 21.29 6.20 9.92
N LEU A 227 22.11 5.55 9.09
CA LEU A 227 21.68 4.40 8.30
C LEU A 227 21.27 3.21 9.19
N GLU A 228 22.00 2.95 10.26
CA GLU A 228 21.63 1.88 11.19
C GLU A 228 20.30 2.17 11.91
N SER A 229 20.05 3.42 12.30
CA SER A 229 18.74 3.85 12.81
C SER A 229 17.62 3.59 11.79
N MET A 230 17.84 3.95 10.51
CA MET A 230 16.85 3.68 9.45
C MET A 230 16.60 2.19 9.27
N ASP A 231 17.66 1.38 9.24
CA ASP A 231 17.59 -0.08 9.13
C ASP A 231 16.82 -0.70 10.30
N LEU A 232 17.06 -0.25 11.54
CA LEU A 232 16.39 -0.78 12.73
C LEU A 232 14.94 -0.31 12.83
N LEU A 233 14.65 0.95 12.50
CA LEU A 233 13.28 1.45 12.40
C LEU A 233 12.47 0.63 11.38
N HIS A 234 13.05 0.39 10.21
CA HIS A 234 12.46 -0.50 9.23
C HIS A 234 12.31 -1.91 9.79
N HIS A 235 13.37 -2.51 10.34
CA HIS A 235 13.39 -3.88 10.87
C HIS A 235 12.23 -4.18 11.83
N TYR A 236 11.98 -3.28 12.79
CA TYR A 236 10.91 -3.44 13.78
C TYR A 236 9.55 -2.92 13.32
N GLY A 237 9.50 -2.00 12.35
CA GLY A 237 8.25 -1.48 11.80
C GLY A 237 7.50 -2.48 10.93
N TYR A 238 6.22 -2.20 10.70
CA TYR A 238 5.39 -2.97 9.78
C TYR A 238 5.85 -2.78 8.32
N LYS A 239 5.76 -3.85 7.55
CA LYS A 239 6.30 -3.94 6.18
C LYS A 239 5.24 -3.63 5.14
N TRP A 240 5.09 -2.36 4.80
CA TRP A 240 4.18 -1.95 3.73
C TRP A 240 4.55 -2.57 2.37
N GLU A 241 5.83 -2.86 2.14
CA GLU A 241 6.27 -3.55 0.94
C GLU A 241 5.87 -5.04 0.87
N GLU A 242 5.46 -5.64 1.99
CA GLU A 242 4.87 -6.98 2.04
C GLU A 242 3.34 -6.94 1.95
N TRP A 243 2.72 -5.82 2.36
CA TRP A 243 1.28 -5.57 2.24
C TRP A 243 0.84 -5.32 0.81
N TYR A 244 1.55 -4.45 0.08
CA TYR A 244 1.25 -4.09 -1.32
C TYR A 244 1.78 -5.15 -2.31
N VAL A 245 1.44 -6.41 -2.05
CA VAL A 245 1.74 -7.60 -2.88
C VAL A 245 0.45 -8.34 -3.18
N ASN A 246 0.35 -8.88 -4.40
CA ASN A 246 -0.82 -9.66 -4.83
C ASN A 246 -0.97 -10.92 -3.94
N GLY A 247 -2.18 -11.14 -3.44
CA GLY A 247 -2.50 -12.22 -2.50
C GLY A 247 -2.44 -11.81 -1.02
N THR A 248 -1.83 -10.67 -0.69
CA THR A 248 -1.82 -10.09 0.67
C THR A 248 -2.80 -8.93 0.80
N TYR A 249 -2.78 -8.02 -0.19
CA TYR A 249 -3.62 -6.82 -0.18
C TYR A 249 -5.12 -7.16 -0.19
N ALA A 250 -5.91 -6.38 0.56
CA ALA A 250 -7.34 -6.54 0.66
C ALA A 250 -8.07 -5.93 -0.54
N PHE A 251 -8.21 -6.65 -1.65
CA PHE A 251 -8.86 -6.15 -2.88
C PHE A 251 -10.39 -6.02 -2.81
N LYS A 252 -11.02 -6.42 -1.71
CA LYS A 252 -12.48 -6.46 -1.57
C LYS A 252 -12.94 -5.42 -0.56
N ASP A 253 -14.22 -5.10 -0.62
CA ASP A 253 -14.89 -4.45 0.49
C ASP A 253 -14.64 -5.24 1.78
N LEU A 254 -14.20 -4.57 2.83
CA LEU A 254 -13.79 -5.24 4.06
C LEU A 254 -14.97 -5.91 4.78
N TYR A 255 -16.21 -5.46 4.53
CA TYR A 255 -17.41 -6.14 5.04
C TYR A 255 -17.68 -7.48 4.34
N GLU A 256 -17.00 -7.79 3.23
CA GLU A 256 -17.02 -9.11 2.58
C GLU A 256 -15.91 -10.05 3.06
N LEU A 257 -14.96 -9.55 3.85
CA LEU A 257 -13.85 -10.32 4.40
C LEU A 257 -14.20 -10.84 5.79
N ALA A 258 -13.50 -11.90 6.21
CA ALA A 258 -13.66 -12.44 7.56
C ALA A 258 -13.02 -11.50 8.60
N ASP A 259 -13.67 -11.32 9.75
CA ASP A 259 -13.21 -10.41 10.82
C ASP A 259 -11.75 -10.64 11.22
N ASN A 260 -11.29 -11.90 11.25
CA ASN A 260 -9.90 -12.20 11.60
C ASN A 260 -8.90 -11.65 10.56
N VAL A 261 -9.27 -11.57 9.28
CA VAL A 261 -8.42 -10.96 8.25
C VAL A 261 -8.31 -9.46 8.49
N THR A 262 -9.42 -8.81 8.83
CA THR A 262 -9.45 -7.36 9.04
C THR A 262 -8.85 -6.94 10.38
N ASP A 263 -9.10 -7.69 11.45
CA ASP A 263 -8.60 -7.40 12.80
C ASP A 263 -7.08 -7.60 12.88
N ASP A 264 -6.57 -8.72 12.35
CA ASP A 264 -5.14 -9.06 12.42
C ASP A 264 -4.27 -8.14 11.55
N ASN A 265 -4.87 -7.44 10.58
CA ASN A 265 -4.19 -6.55 9.64
C ASN A 265 -4.58 -5.08 9.79
N PHE A 266 -5.21 -4.68 10.90
CA PHE A 266 -5.70 -3.32 11.10
C PHE A 266 -4.64 -2.23 10.85
N GLN A 267 -3.35 -2.50 11.11
CA GLN A 267 -2.21 -1.61 10.82
C GLN A 267 -2.16 -1.13 9.38
N PHE A 268 -2.52 -2.03 8.47
CA PHE A 268 -2.48 -1.81 7.03
C PHE A 268 -3.82 -1.37 6.47
N LEU A 269 -4.84 -1.25 7.32
CA LEU A 269 -6.20 -0.92 6.96
C LEU A 269 -6.63 0.42 7.55
N HIS A 270 -6.00 0.93 8.61
CA HIS A 270 -6.35 2.25 9.16
C HIS A 270 -6.05 3.38 8.15
N GLY A 271 -7.06 4.20 7.83
CA GLY A 271 -7.01 5.19 6.73
C GLY A 271 -5.77 6.09 6.75
N VAL A 272 -5.50 6.75 7.87
CA VAL A 272 -4.32 7.62 8.00
C VAL A 272 -3.02 6.85 7.86
N ASN A 273 -2.96 5.61 8.38
CA ASN A 273 -1.74 4.79 8.26
C ASN A 273 -1.49 4.47 6.78
N VAL A 274 -2.55 4.16 6.03
CA VAL A 274 -2.45 3.94 4.59
C VAL A 274 -1.99 5.21 3.89
N GLY A 275 -2.61 6.36 4.15
CA GLY A 275 -2.26 7.66 3.56
C GLY A 275 -0.79 8.04 3.80
N GLU A 276 -0.30 7.91 5.04
CA GLU A 276 1.09 8.12 5.41
C GLU A 276 2.03 7.11 4.73
N ALA A 277 1.63 5.85 4.65
CA ALA A 277 2.45 4.76 4.13
C ALA A 277 2.51 4.68 2.60
N LEU A 278 1.67 5.43 1.88
CA LEU A 278 1.73 5.51 0.43
C LEU A 278 3.14 5.89 -0.07
N LYS A 279 3.93 6.67 0.68
CA LYS A 279 5.35 6.95 0.34
C LYS A 279 6.36 5.92 0.86
N ALA A 280 5.97 5.00 1.75
CA ALA A 280 6.88 4.15 2.51
C ALA A 280 7.84 3.35 1.62
N ALA A 281 7.35 2.69 0.58
CA ALA A 281 8.22 1.92 -0.33
C ALA A 281 9.28 2.80 -1.03
N ALA A 282 8.93 4.04 -1.41
CA ALA A 282 9.88 4.99 -1.99
C ALA A 282 10.90 5.50 -0.95
N VAL A 283 10.48 5.71 0.30
CA VAL A 283 11.36 6.06 1.43
C VAL A 283 12.38 4.94 1.69
N ILE A 284 11.91 3.69 1.80
CA ILE A 284 12.77 2.52 2.07
C ILE A 284 13.74 2.26 0.91
N ARG A 285 13.30 2.46 -0.33
CA ARG A 285 14.17 2.33 -1.51
C ARG A 285 15.43 3.18 -1.41
N ARG A 286 15.36 4.38 -0.80
CA ARG A 286 16.49 5.30 -0.79
C ARG A 286 17.74 4.75 -0.09
N PHE A 287 17.60 4.00 1.00
CA PHE A 287 18.75 3.41 1.70
C PHE A 287 18.95 1.92 1.39
N THR A 288 17.91 1.21 0.96
CA THR A 288 18.04 -0.21 0.56
C THR A 288 18.50 -0.41 -0.88
N HIS A 289 18.38 0.62 -1.73
CA HIS A 289 18.65 0.56 -3.17
C HIS A 289 17.86 -0.53 -3.91
N ASN A 290 16.73 -0.97 -3.36
CA ASN A 290 15.89 -1.98 -3.98
C ASN A 290 14.91 -1.36 -4.98
N ASP A 291 15.27 -1.38 -6.26
CA ASP A 291 14.43 -0.82 -7.33
C ASP A 291 13.10 -1.55 -7.53
N SER A 292 12.91 -2.77 -7.00
CA SER A 292 11.59 -3.41 -7.04
C SER A 292 10.53 -2.62 -6.26
N LEU A 293 10.95 -1.83 -5.28
CA LEU A 293 10.07 -1.01 -4.46
C LEU A 293 9.42 0.15 -5.21
N ILE A 294 9.93 0.52 -6.40
CA ILE A 294 9.25 1.51 -7.26
C ILE A 294 7.87 1.00 -7.67
N GLU A 295 7.79 -0.26 -8.11
CA GLU A 295 6.53 -0.86 -8.52
C GLU A 295 5.63 -1.14 -7.31
N THR A 296 6.19 -1.52 -6.16
CA THR A 296 5.43 -1.63 -4.91
C THR A 296 4.82 -0.30 -4.48
N ASN A 297 5.56 0.81 -4.64
CA ASN A 297 5.03 2.15 -4.37
C ASN A 297 3.86 2.49 -5.30
N ARG A 298 4.01 2.21 -6.60
CA ARG A 298 2.95 2.38 -7.59
C ARG A 298 1.71 1.56 -7.24
N ASN A 299 1.89 0.27 -6.92
CA ASN A 299 0.81 -0.61 -6.51
C ASN A 299 0.08 -0.06 -5.29
N GLY A 300 0.80 0.48 -4.30
CA GLY A 300 0.18 1.07 -3.12
C GLY A 300 -0.79 2.19 -3.42
N PHE A 301 -0.39 3.14 -4.27
CA PHE A 301 -1.27 4.22 -4.71
C PHE A 301 -2.42 3.73 -5.59
N GLN A 302 -2.10 2.93 -6.62
CA GLN A 302 -3.12 2.48 -7.59
C GLN A 302 -4.15 1.58 -6.92
N TRP A 303 -3.75 0.60 -6.12
CA TRP A 303 -4.70 -0.31 -5.48
C TRP A 303 -5.52 0.41 -4.40
N SER A 304 -4.90 1.29 -3.60
CA SER A 304 -5.68 2.06 -2.62
C SER A 304 -6.74 2.94 -3.29
N MET A 305 -6.41 3.56 -4.43
CA MET A 305 -7.37 4.38 -5.16
C MET A 305 -8.41 3.56 -5.95
N ASP A 306 -8.00 2.42 -6.51
CA ASP A 306 -8.88 1.58 -7.34
C ASP A 306 -9.91 0.80 -6.50
N TYR A 307 -9.55 0.36 -5.29
CA TYR A 307 -10.39 -0.52 -4.47
C TYR A 307 -10.98 0.15 -3.23
N HIS A 308 -10.35 1.23 -2.76
CA HIS A 308 -10.77 1.98 -1.57
C HIS A 308 -10.74 3.49 -1.80
N GLY A 309 -10.65 3.98 -3.04
CA GLY A 309 -10.48 5.40 -3.32
C GLY A 309 -11.79 6.15 -3.49
N ALA A 310 -11.88 7.33 -2.89
CA ALA A 310 -12.94 8.29 -3.17
C ALA A 310 -12.62 9.05 -4.47
N PRO A 311 -13.64 9.44 -5.27
CA PRO A 311 -13.43 10.24 -6.47
C PRO A 311 -12.74 11.59 -6.19
N SER A 312 -12.84 12.11 -4.97
CA SER A 312 -12.16 13.34 -4.51
C SER A 312 -10.65 13.18 -4.35
N GLY A 313 -10.09 11.97 -4.50
CA GLY A 313 -8.64 11.71 -4.44
C GLY A 313 -8.12 11.34 -3.05
N THR A 314 -9.00 11.16 -2.07
CA THR A 314 -8.66 10.55 -0.77
C THR A 314 -9.04 9.06 -0.75
N ILE A 315 -8.75 8.38 0.35
CA ILE A 315 -9.09 6.98 0.58
C ILE A 315 -10.33 6.92 1.47
N ILE A 316 -11.31 6.11 1.06
CA ILE A 316 -12.48 5.73 1.84
C ILE A 316 -12.02 4.83 2.97
N ALA A 317 -12.11 5.35 4.18
CA ALA A 317 -11.71 4.66 5.38
C ALA A 317 -12.39 5.25 6.61
N ASP A 318 -13.34 4.51 7.19
CA ASP A 318 -14.07 4.89 8.39
C ASP A 318 -13.29 4.49 9.67
N GLU A 319 -12.05 4.99 9.80
CA GLU A 319 -10.97 4.46 10.68
C GLU A 319 -10.37 3.12 10.20
N ARG A 320 -10.95 2.54 9.14
CA ARG A 320 -10.48 1.32 8.48
C ARG A 320 -10.89 1.40 7.02
N LEU A 321 -10.07 0.90 6.09
CA LEU A 321 -10.39 0.87 4.66
C LEU A 321 -11.77 0.25 4.46
N ASP A 322 -12.56 0.81 3.55
CA ASP A 322 -13.84 0.26 3.17
C ASP A 322 -13.94 0.16 1.65
N GLY A 323 -14.95 -0.55 1.13
CA GLY A 323 -15.15 -0.64 -0.31
C GLY A 323 -15.48 0.72 -0.94
N LEU A 324 -15.76 0.69 -2.24
CA LEU A 324 -16.05 1.90 -3.02
C LEU A 324 -17.46 2.46 -2.84
N GLN A 325 -18.24 2.01 -1.86
CA GLN A 325 -19.62 2.48 -1.70
C GLN A 325 -19.64 3.96 -1.28
N PRO A 326 -20.50 4.80 -1.89
CA PRO A 326 -20.46 6.26 -1.69
C PRO A 326 -21.03 6.74 -0.35
N PHE A 327 -21.58 5.82 0.45
CA PHE A 327 -22.06 6.09 1.81
C PHE A 327 -21.00 5.79 2.89
N TYR A 328 -19.86 5.19 2.53
CA TYR A 328 -18.70 5.16 3.43
C TYR A 328 -18.07 6.55 3.50
N GLY A 329 -17.39 6.82 4.60
CA GLY A 329 -16.67 8.06 4.84
C GLY A 329 -15.19 7.95 4.48
N ALA A 330 -14.58 9.12 4.33
CA ALA A 330 -13.15 9.28 4.26
C ALA A 330 -12.72 10.26 5.36
N GLU A 331 -11.80 9.81 6.22
CA GLU A 331 -11.25 10.65 7.27
C GLU A 331 -10.51 11.88 6.70
N THR A 332 -10.70 13.04 7.30
CA THR A 332 -10.03 14.28 6.88
C THR A 332 -8.50 14.21 6.97
N CYS A 333 -7.93 13.57 8.00
CA CYS A 333 -6.47 13.34 8.10
C CYS A 333 -5.94 12.58 6.88
N THR A 334 -6.68 11.57 6.42
CA THR A 334 -6.27 10.72 5.30
C THR A 334 -6.05 11.55 4.02
N ALA A 335 -6.88 12.57 3.78
CA ALA A 335 -6.72 13.43 2.62
C ALA A 335 -5.39 14.18 2.61
N VAL A 336 -4.99 14.77 3.74
CA VAL A 336 -3.74 15.55 3.81
C VAL A 336 -2.50 14.67 3.84
N GLU A 337 -2.59 13.47 4.40
CA GLU A 337 -1.48 12.50 4.36
C GLU A 337 -1.31 11.91 2.95
N VAL A 338 -2.41 11.67 2.21
CA VAL A 338 -2.34 11.33 0.78
C VAL A 338 -1.67 12.45 -0.01
N MET A 339 -2.02 13.71 0.22
CA MET A 339 -1.39 14.87 -0.44
C MET A 339 0.12 14.90 -0.20
N PHE A 340 0.55 14.73 1.06
CA PHE A 340 1.97 14.75 1.41
C PHE A 340 2.73 13.56 0.82
N SER A 341 2.19 12.34 0.97
CA SER A 341 2.80 11.13 0.40
C SER A 341 2.90 11.18 -1.12
N ALA A 342 1.87 11.67 -1.80
CA ALA A 342 1.86 11.84 -3.25
C ALA A 342 2.93 12.84 -3.71
N SER A 343 3.00 14.01 -3.05
CA SER A 343 4.00 15.04 -3.36
C SER A 343 5.44 14.53 -3.12
N TRP A 344 5.65 13.79 -2.02
CA TRP A 344 6.95 13.20 -1.69
C TRP A 344 7.35 12.10 -2.69
N SER A 345 6.43 11.20 -3.05
CA SER A 345 6.70 10.16 -4.06
C SER A 345 6.95 10.76 -5.45
N TYR A 346 6.26 11.86 -5.82
CA TYR A 346 6.56 12.58 -7.06
C TYR A 346 7.98 13.12 -7.09
N ARG A 347 8.42 13.75 -5.98
CA ARG A 347 9.80 14.21 -5.82
C ARG A 347 10.82 13.07 -5.92
N ALA A 348 10.52 11.93 -5.29
CA ALA A 348 11.44 10.79 -5.22
C ALA A 348 11.53 9.95 -6.50
N LEU A 349 10.43 9.84 -7.25
CA LEU A 349 10.31 8.91 -8.39
C LEU A 349 10.06 9.61 -9.74
N GLY A 350 9.62 10.87 -9.73
CA GLY A 350 9.43 11.68 -10.93
C GLY A 350 8.20 11.34 -11.77
N GLU A 351 7.29 10.51 -11.26
CA GLU A 351 6.16 10.02 -12.05
C GLU A 351 4.90 10.87 -11.90
N ASN A 352 4.41 11.37 -13.04
CA ASN A 352 3.33 12.35 -13.12
C ASN A 352 2.04 11.96 -12.37
N PHE A 353 1.73 10.67 -12.28
CA PHE A 353 0.50 10.21 -11.62
C PHE A 353 0.46 10.55 -10.12
N TYR A 354 1.62 10.64 -9.45
CA TYR A 354 1.68 11.08 -8.05
C TYR A 354 1.28 12.55 -7.92
N ALA A 355 1.77 13.42 -8.82
CA ALA A 355 1.40 14.84 -8.83
C ALA A 355 -0.10 15.03 -9.11
N ASP A 356 -0.67 14.25 -10.05
CA ASP A 356 -2.12 14.26 -10.29
C ASP A 356 -2.92 13.84 -9.05
N GLY A 357 -2.41 12.87 -8.27
CA GLY A 357 -3.02 12.45 -7.01
C GLY A 357 -2.99 13.54 -5.94
N ALA A 358 -1.84 14.21 -5.77
CA ALA A 358 -1.69 15.33 -4.85
C ALA A 358 -2.66 16.48 -5.18
N GLU A 359 -2.73 16.89 -6.45
CA GLU A 359 -3.65 17.94 -6.92
C GLU A 359 -5.11 17.54 -6.75
N ARG A 360 -5.46 16.28 -7.04
CA ARG A 360 -6.84 15.80 -6.88
C ARG A 360 -7.31 15.93 -5.42
N ALA A 361 -6.51 15.50 -4.46
CA ALA A 361 -6.85 15.63 -3.05
C ALA A 361 -6.86 17.10 -2.59
N ALA A 362 -5.90 17.91 -3.03
CA ALA A 362 -5.77 19.32 -2.66
C ALA A 362 -6.96 20.18 -3.13
N TYR A 363 -7.45 19.95 -4.35
CA TYR A 363 -8.52 20.74 -4.95
C TYR A 363 -9.93 20.20 -4.71
N ASN A 364 -10.05 19.00 -4.13
CA ASN A 364 -11.35 18.36 -3.91
C ASN A 364 -11.50 17.86 -2.47
N ALA A 365 -10.75 16.84 -2.06
CA ALA A 365 -10.95 16.17 -0.77
C ALA A 365 -10.81 17.13 0.42
N LEU A 366 -9.70 17.88 0.51
CA LEU A 366 -9.44 18.82 1.60
C LEU A 366 -10.49 19.95 1.67
N PRO A 367 -10.73 20.74 0.61
CA PRO A 367 -11.72 21.81 0.67
C PRO A 367 -13.14 21.27 0.90
N GLY A 368 -13.45 20.06 0.44
CA GLY A 368 -14.73 19.39 0.73
C GLY A 368 -14.92 19.00 2.20
N ALA A 369 -13.83 18.91 2.97
CA ALA A 369 -13.83 18.50 4.37
C ALA A 369 -13.79 19.65 5.38
N VAL A 370 -13.54 20.89 4.94
CA VAL A 370 -13.50 22.09 5.80
C VAL A 370 -14.59 23.09 5.43
N THR A 371 -15.02 23.94 6.35
CA THR A 371 -15.88 25.10 6.03
C THR A 371 -15.08 26.16 5.28
N GLY A 372 -15.76 27.02 4.50
CA GLY A 372 -15.07 28.04 3.69
C GLY A 372 -14.30 29.08 4.52
N ASP A 373 -14.65 29.25 5.80
CA ASP A 373 -13.97 30.13 6.76
C ASP A 373 -12.88 29.42 7.58
N TRP A 374 -12.65 28.12 7.35
CA TRP A 374 -11.65 27.30 8.05
C TRP A 374 -11.83 27.21 9.58
N TRP A 375 -13.01 27.55 10.10
CA TRP A 375 -13.32 27.45 11.52
C TRP A 375 -13.93 26.11 11.94
N ALA A 376 -14.26 25.24 10.98
CA ALA A 376 -14.82 23.93 11.24
C ALA A 376 -14.43 22.92 10.15
N HIS A 377 -14.41 21.63 10.53
CA HIS A 377 -14.11 20.52 9.63
C HIS A 377 -15.00 19.31 9.96
N VAL A 378 -15.23 18.43 8.99
CA VAL A 378 -15.82 17.11 9.24
C VAL A 378 -14.75 16.13 9.70
N TYR A 379 -15.15 15.12 10.47
CA TYR A 379 -14.30 13.97 10.70
C TYR A 379 -14.34 13.00 9.51
N MET A 380 -15.56 12.62 9.10
CA MET A 380 -15.84 11.73 7.98
C MET A 380 -16.52 12.49 6.84
N SER A 381 -15.83 12.57 5.71
CA SER A 381 -16.32 13.20 4.49
C SER A 381 -16.87 12.11 3.56
N GLN A 382 -18.14 12.16 3.20
CA GLN A 382 -18.73 11.16 2.28
C GLN A 382 -18.76 11.68 0.84
N SER A 383 -18.71 10.76 -0.13
CA SER A 383 -18.97 11.07 -1.54
C SER A 383 -20.40 11.60 -1.71
N ASN A 384 -21.37 10.90 -1.14
CA ASN A 384 -22.79 11.29 -1.16
C ASN A 384 -23.23 11.68 0.26
N GLN A 385 -23.28 12.99 0.51
CA GLN A 385 -23.56 13.60 1.81
C GLN A 385 -24.71 14.61 1.64
N PRO A 386 -25.97 14.17 1.53
CA PRO A 386 -27.10 15.07 1.31
C PRO A 386 -27.44 15.90 2.54
N PHE A 387 -26.99 15.54 3.73
CA PHE A 387 -27.16 16.29 4.97
C PHE A 387 -25.93 16.13 5.86
N SER A 388 -25.74 17.06 6.79
CA SER A 388 -24.68 17.03 7.80
C SER A 388 -25.34 17.33 9.15
N LYS A 389 -25.68 16.27 9.88
CA LYS A 389 -26.42 16.35 11.15
C LYS A 389 -26.04 15.18 12.06
N ASN A 390 -26.48 15.24 13.31
CA ASN A 390 -26.45 14.09 14.21
C ASN A 390 -27.29 12.95 13.65
N LEU A 391 -26.63 11.84 13.32
CA LEU A 391 -27.24 10.67 12.70
C LEU A 391 -28.03 9.84 13.72
N SER A 392 -29.12 9.21 13.28
CA SER A 392 -29.84 8.22 14.10
C SER A 392 -29.05 6.93 14.30
N TRP A 393 -28.13 6.63 13.39
CA TRP A 393 -27.23 5.50 13.43
C TRP A 393 -25.93 5.84 12.69
N SER A 394 -24.77 5.43 13.21
CA SER A 394 -23.49 5.66 12.56
C SER A 394 -23.21 4.56 11.53
N PRO A 395 -23.03 4.88 10.24
CA PRO A 395 -22.63 3.92 9.21
C PRO A 395 -21.15 3.55 9.23
N PHE A 396 -20.37 4.27 10.04
CA PHE A 396 -18.92 4.21 10.12
C PHE A 396 -18.47 3.16 11.15
N PHE A 397 -17.30 2.55 10.95
CA PHE A 397 -16.82 1.45 11.79
C PHE A 397 -16.52 1.85 13.25
N ASP A 398 -15.76 2.93 13.47
CA ASP A 398 -15.39 3.43 14.82
C ASP A 398 -15.56 4.96 14.95
N VAL A 399 -16.69 5.47 14.44
CA VAL A 399 -16.99 6.91 14.46
C VAL A 399 -18.37 7.14 15.05
N ASN A 400 -18.50 8.17 15.88
CA ASN A 400 -19.76 8.55 16.50
C ASN A 400 -20.79 9.11 15.48
N THR A 401 -22.02 9.37 15.93
CA THR A 401 -23.11 9.88 15.06
C THR A 401 -22.95 11.33 14.60
N LEU A 402 -21.97 12.06 15.12
CA LEU A 402 -21.61 13.43 14.73
C LEU A 402 -20.43 13.47 13.75
N GLY A 403 -19.81 12.34 13.41
CA GLY A 403 -18.59 12.32 12.59
C GLY A 403 -18.67 13.02 11.24
N GLN A 404 -19.85 13.06 10.61
CA GLN A 404 -20.10 13.77 9.36
C GLN A 404 -20.46 15.26 9.51
N THR A 405 -20.53 15.78 10.75
CA THR A 405 -20.82 17.19 11.02
C THR A 405 -19.57 18.04 10.98
N TYR A 406 -19.69 19.28 10.52
CA TYR A 406 -18.59 20.24 10.53
C TYR A 406 -18.49 20.88 11.92
N GLY A 407 -17.34 20.79 12.58
CA GLY A 407 -17.13 21.40 13.90
C GLY A 407 -15.66 21.53 14.30
N LEU A 408 -15.44 21.88 15.58
CA LEU A 408 -14.10 21.97 16.16
C LEU A 408 -13.47 20.58 16.40
N GLU A 409 -14.25 19.66 16.95
CA GLU A 409 -13.85 18.28 17.25
C GLU A 409 -15.05 17.32 17.19
N PRO A 410 -15.69 17.16 16.02
CA PRO A 410 -16.92 16.37 15.87
C PRO A 410 -16.75 14.89 16.28
N ASN A 411 -15.54 14.36 16.17
CA ASN A 411 -15.12 13.06 16.69
C ASN A 411 -13.69 13.20 17.26
N TYR A 412 -12.71 12.37 16.91
CA TYR A 412 -11.38 12.49 17.51
C TYR A 412 -10.65 13.81 17.17
N PRO A 413 -9.93 14.42 18.13
CA PRO A 413 -9.11 15.63 17.92
C PRO A 413 -7.99 15.54 16.88
N CYS A 414 -7.66 14.36 16.34
CA CYS A 414 -6.54 14.20 15.40
C CYS A 414 -6.72 15.09 14.16
N CYS A 415 -7.92 15.09 13.56
CA CYS A 415 -8.23 15.91 12.39
C CYS A 415 -8.07 17.40 12.69
N THR A 416 -8.47 17.88 13.88
CA THR A 416 -8.38 19.29 14.29
C THR A 416 -6.96 19.83 14.17
N VAL A 417 -5.94 19.05 14.54
CA VAL A 417 -4.53 19.46 14.54
C VAL A 417 -3.75 19.00 13.30
N ASN A 418 -4.27 18.03 12.55
CA ASN A 418 -3.58 17.42 11.40
C ASN A 418 -3.95 18.11 10.06
N HIS A 419 -5.23 18.41 9.82
CA HIS A 419 -5.68 18.97 8.54
C HIS A 419 -4.98 20.28 8.12
N PRO A 420 -4.54 21.18 9.03
CA PRO A 420 -3.88 22.43 8.63
C PRO A 420 -2.53 22.28 7.91
N GLN A 421 -1.97 21.08 7.85
CA GLN A 421 -0.70 20.88 7.14
C GLN A 421 -0.87 20.79 5.61
N GLY A 422 -2.09 20.55 5.13
CA GLY A 422 -2.37 20.17 3.74
C GLY A 422 -1.91 21.21 2.71
N LEU A 423 -2.55 22.39 2.67
CA LEU A 423 -2.22 23.43 1.69
C LEU A 423 -0.79 23.98 1.85
N PRO A 424 -0.26 24.25 3.06
CA PRO A 424 1.10 24.74 3.21
C PRO A 424 2.16 23.80 2.65
N LYS A 425 2.05 22.48 2.91
CA LYS A 425 2.98 21.48 2.36
C LYS A 425 2.79 21.28 0.86
N PHE A 426 1.56 21.38 0.36
CA PHE A 426 1.27 21.36 -1.08
C PHE A 426 1.96 22.52 -1.80
N VAL A 427 1.86 23.75 -1.27
CA VAL A 427 2.55 24.93 -1.85
C VAL A 427 4.06 24.80 -1.76
N GLN A 428 4.60 24.29 -0.65
CA GLN A 428 6.02 24.00 -0.53
C GLN A 428 6.54 23.03 -1.61
N ALA A 429 5.68 22.10 -2.06
CA ALA A 429 5.99 21.15 -3.12
C ALA A 429 5.65 21.65 -4.54
N ALA A 430 5.09 22.87 -4.68
CA ALA A 430 4.66 23.41 -5.98
C ALA A 430 5.83 23.64 -6.95
N TYR A 431 7.01 24.00 -6.44
CA TYR A 431 8.23 24.13 -7.26
C TYR A 431 9.35 23.23 -6.74
N ALA A 432 10.17 22.73 -7.66
CA ALA A 432 11.35 21.92 -7.37
C ALA A 432 12.48 22.24 -8.35
N THR A 433 13.73 21.89 -8.03
CA THR A 433 14.84 22.01 -8.99
C THR A 433 15.16 20.69 -9.66
N VAL A 434 15.63 20.76 -10.91
CA VAL A 434 15.95 19.60 -11.77
C VAL A 434 17.40 19.71 -12.24
N GLY A 435 18.27 18.88 -11.67
CA GLY A 435 19.72 19.02 -11.87
C GLY A 435 20.22 20.43 -11.50
N ASP A 436 21.33 20.86 -12.11
CA ASP A 436 21.98 22.11 -11.73
C ASP A 436 21.31 23.37 -12.31
N ARG A 437 20.57 23.25 -13.41
CA ARG A 437 20.04 24.40 -14.19
C ARG A 437 18.52 24.38 -14.40
N GLY A 438 17.81 23.40 -13.86
CA GLY A 438 16.38 23.25 -14.07
C GLY A 438 15.55 23.78 -12.91
N LEU A 439 14.46 24.49 -13.23
CA LEU A 439 13.41 24.86 -12.30
C LEU A 439 12.07 24.32 -12.80
N LEU A 440 11.39 23.53 -11.99
CA LEU A 440 10.14 22.84 -12.33
C LEU A 440 8.97 23.44 -11.53
N HIS A 441 7.89 23.83 -12.21
CA HIS A 441 6.57 23.95 -11.60
C HIS A 441 5.93 22.55 -11.54
N ALA A 442 6.05 21.93 -10.38
CA ALA A 442 5.75 20.53 -10.10
C ALA A 442 4.26 20.30 -9.83
N LEU A 443 3.68 21.01 -8.86
CA LEU A 443 2.24 20.99 -8.58
C LEU A 443 1.68 22.33 -9.05
N LEU A 444 0.84 22.31 -10.08
CA LEU A 444 0.40 23.50 -10.79
C LEU A 444 -0.53 24.32 -9.90
N ALA A 445 -0.12 25.51 -9.49
CA ALA A 445 -0.90 26.39 -8.64
C ALA A 445 -0.53 27.86 -8.87
N PRO A 446 -1.37 28.83 -8.45
CA PRO A 446 -0.94 30.22 -8.38
C PRO A 446 0.10 30.35 -7.26
N ALA A 447 1.37 30.41 -7.65
CA ALA A 447 2.50 30.50 -6.74
C ALA A 447 3.72 31.16 -7.40
N SER A 448 4.51 31.84 -6.59
CA SER A 448 5.79 32.42 -6.96
C SER A 448 6.93 31.69 -6.28
N VAL A 449 8.08 31.65 -6.94
CA VAL A 449 9.31 31.09 -6.39
C VAL A 449 10.48 32.04 -6.61
N ILE A 450 11.33 32.18 -5.61
CA ILE A 450 12.63 32.86 -5.70
C ILE A 450 13.70 31.86 -5.25
N THR A 451 14.56 31.44 -6.17
CA THR A 451 15.59 30.42 -5.89
C THR A 451 16.85 30.66 -6.71
N GLU A 452 17.85 29.80 -6.57
CA GLU A 452 19.07 29.80 -7.35
C GLU A 452 19.14 28.55 -8.24
N VAL A 453 19.37 28.75 -9.54
CA VAL A 453 19.61 27.68 -10.52
C VAL A 453 20.70 28.13 -11.50
N GLY A 454 21.56 27.21 -11.95
CA GLY A 454 22.68 27.53 -12.83
C GLY A 454 23.68 28.54 -12.25
N GLY A 455 23.72 28.66 -10.92
CA GLY A 455 24.54 29.63 -10.19
C GLY A 455 24.11 31.09 -10.39
N GLY A 456 22.83 31.35 -10.68
CA GLY A 456 22.24 32.69 -10.71
C GLY A 456 20.85 32.68 -10.05
N SER A 457 20.41 33.83 -9.55
CA SER A 457 19.07 33.97 -8.98
C SER A 457 18.00 33.94 -10.08
N VAL A 458 16.89 33.27 -9.79
CA VAL A 458 15.70 33.22 -10.64
C VAL A 458 14.46 33.48 -9.79
N ARG A 459 13.61 34.38 -10.28
CA ARG A 459 12.26 34.63 -9.78
C ARG A 459 11.25 34.22 -10.84
N VAL A 460 10.30 33.37 -10.48
CA VAL A 460 9.14 33.01 -11.30
C VAL A 460 7.89 33.41 -10.54
N ASP A 461 6.98 34.10 -11.21
CA ASP A 461 5.67 34.50 -10.69
C ASP A 461 4.61 33.90 -11.59
N CYS A 462 3.80 32.96 -11.07
CA CYS A 462 2.70 32.35 -11.82
C CYS A 462 1.37 33.00 -11.42
N ASP A 463 0.79 33.76 -12.34
CA ASP A 463 -0.57 34.28 -12.23
C ASP A 463 -1.54 33.34 -12.95
N THR A 464 -2.49 32.79 -12.20
CA THR A 464 -3.44 31.80 -12.71
C THR A 464 -4.64 31.64 -11.79
N ASN A 465 -5.78 31.28 -12.39
CA ASN A 465 -6.96 30.78 -11.69
C ASN A 465 -7.04 29.24 -11.71
N TYR A 466 -6.01 28.52 -12.16
CA TYR A 466 -5.96 27.06 -12.10
C TYR A 466 -6.20 26.56 -10.66
N PRO A 467 -7.02 25.51 -10.46
CA PRO A 467 -7.64 24.63 -11.46
C PRO A 467 -9.03 25.08 -11.97
N PHE A 468 -9.50 26.27 -11.59
CA PHE A 468 -10.80 26.80 -11.99
C PHE A 468 -10.81 27.31 -13.44
N GLU A 469 -9.65 27.76 -13.91
CA GLU A 469 -9.38 28.13 -15.30
C GLU A 469 -8.11 27.43 -15.79
N ASP A 470 -7.91 27.34 -17.10
CA ASP A 470 -6.89 26.47 -17.69
C ASP A 470 -5.63 27.21 -18.19
N VAL A 471 -5.48 28.49 -17.84
CA VAL A 471 -4.40 29.36 -18.32
C VAL A 471 -3.45 29.72 -17.18
N LEU A 472 -2.15 29.51 -17.40
CA LEU A 472 -1.07 29.88 -16.50
C LEU A 472 -0.17 30.89 -17.20
N VAL A 473 0.01 32.06 -16.59
CA VAL A 473 0.88 33.13 -17.08
C VAL A 473 2.06 33.28 -16.13
N TYR A 474 3.26 33.08 -16.66
CA TYR A 474 4.50 33.16 -15.91
C TYR A 474 5.24 34.44 -16.26
N THR A 475 5.57 35.23 -15.24
CA THR A 475 6.55 36.31 -15.35
C THR A 475 7.85 35.86 -14.71
N ILE A 476 8.93 35.84 -15.50
CA ILE A 476 10.21 35.24 -15.11
C ILE A 476 11.30 36.30 -15.19
N GLN A 477 12.13 36.38 -14.15
CA GLN A 477 13.35 37.18 -14.10
C GLN A 477 14.51 36.27 -13.73
N ALA A 478 15.55 36.21 -14.57
CA ALA A 478 16.69 35.33 -14.36
C ALA A 478 18.01 36.06 -14.56
N GLU A 479 18.97 35.88 -13.64
CA GLU A 479 20.32 36.44 -13.78
C GLU A 479 21.16 35.70 -14.82
N LYS A 480 20.89 34.41 -15.03
CA LYS A 480 21.61 33.52 -15.94
C LYS A 480 20.63 32.64 -16.74
N PRO A 481 21.03 32.14 -17.92
CA PRO A 481 20.21 31.20 -18.66
C PRO A 481 19.94 29.91 -17.87
N PHE A 482 18.72 29.41 -17.92
CA PHE A 482 18.28 28.22 -17.20
C PHE A 482 17.17 27.48 -17.98
N ASP A 483 16.85 26.26 -17.56
CA ASP A 483 15.77 25.47 -18.14
C ASP A 483 14.53 25.57 -17.23
N PHE A 484 13.42 26.11 -17.74
CA PHE A 484 12.14 26.12 -17.03
C PHE A 484 11.30 24.91 -17.46
N TYR A 485 10.78 24.17 -16.49
CA TYR A 485 9.94 23.01 -16.71
C TYR A 485 8.52 23.24 -16.19
N ILE A 486 7.53 22.88 -17.00
CA ILE A 486 6.12 22.90 -16.61
C ILE A 486 5.55 21.49 -16.76
N ARG A 487 4.90 20.99 -15.72
CA ARG A 487 4.24 19.68 -15.76
C ARG A 487 2.98 19.73 -16.63
N GLN A 488 2.76 18.70 -17.43
CA GLN A 488 1.48 18.45 -18.08
C GLN A 488 0.67 17.42 -17.26
N PRO A 489 -0.51 17.78 -16.73
CA PRO A 489 -1.35 16.82 -16.02
C PRO A 489 -1.72 15.61 -16.87
N GLY A 490 -1.80 14.43 -16.27
CA GLY A 490 -2.06 13.18 -17.00
C GLY A 490 -3.46 13.09 -17.61
N TRP A 491 -4.40 13.91 -17.10
CA TRP A 491 -5.75 14.04 -17.64
C TRP A 491 -5.86 15.01 -18.83
N ALA A 492 -4.83 15.82 -19.11
CA ALA A 492 -4.86 16.84 -20.16
C ALA A 492 -4.95 16.21 -21.56
N ARG A 493 -5.69 16.84 -22.47
CA ARG A 493 -5.90 16.37 -23.86
C ARG A 493 -5.04 17.08 -24.90
N GLY A 494 -4.37 18.14 -24.50
CA GLY A 494 -3.52 18.96 -25.34
C GLY A 494 -3.02 20.14 -24.53
N TYR A 495 -2.29 21.03 -25.19
CA TYR A 495 -1.83 22.28 -24.61
C TYR A 495 -1.54 23.30 -25.70
N THR A 496 -1.53 24.57 -25.33
CA THR A 496 -0.88 25.64 -26.08
C THR A 496 0.19 26.25 -25.20
N LEU A 497 1.39 26.44 -25.74
CA LEU A 497 2.50 27.04 -25.02
C LEU A 497 3.18 28.08 -25.89
N SER A 498 3.30 29.30 -25.38
CA SER A 498 3.99 30.42 -26.03
C SER A 498 4.90 31.13 -25.04
N TYR A 499 5.98 31.74 -25.53
CA TYR A 499 6.91 32.48 -24.67
C TYR A 499 7.63 33.58 -25.44
N SER A 500 7.96 34.67 -24.74
CA SER A 500 8.66 35.82 -25.30
C SER A 500 10.18 35.67 -25.12
N ALA A 501 10.89 35.09 -26.09
CA ALA A 501 12.35 35.09 -26.13
C ALA A 501 12.87 35.64 -27.46
N SER A 502 13.96 36.41 -27.41
CA SER A 502 14.62 37.04 -28.56
C SER A 502 15.28 36.04 -29.52
N GLU A 503 15.54 34.82 -29.06
CA GLU A 503 15.98 33.68 -29.87
C GLU A 503 15.04 32.50 -29.62
N HIS A 504 14.38 31.99 -30.65
CA HIS A 504 13.51 30.80 -30.54
C HIS A 504 14.36 29.54 -30.40
N SER A 505 14.51 29.07 -29.16
CA SER A 505 14.98 27.72 -28.84
C SER A 505 13.89 26.67 -29.11
N GLU A 506 14.27 25.44 -29.47
CA GLU A 506 13.29 24.37 -29.72
C GLU A 506 12.64 23.93 -28.40
N LEU A 507 11.32 24.10 -28.28
CA LEU A 507 10.52 23.54 -27.18
C LEU A 507 10.56 22.01 -27.25
N SER A 508 10.69 21.35 -26.11
CA SER A 508 10.64 19.88 -26.06
C SER A 508 9.71 19.38 -24.96
N PHE A 509 8.89 18.39 -25.29
CA PHE A 509 8.06 17.66 -24.32
C PHE A 509 8.64 16.26 -24.10
N ASP A 510 8.91 15.90 -22.85
CA ASP A 510 9.32 14.54 -22.49
C ASP A 510 8.10 13.71 -22.07
N ASN A 511 7.72 12.76 -22.91
CA ASN A 511 6.60 11.84 -22.65
C ASN A 511 6.80 10.99 -21.38
N LYS A 512 8.03 10.72 -20.97
CA LYS A 512 8.31 9.87 -19.80
C LYS A 512 8.05 10.61 -18.49
N SER A 513 8.55 11.84 -18.38
CA SER A 513 8.34 12.70 -17.20
C SER A 513 7.08 13.55 -17.28
N SER A 514 6.44 13.66 -18.46
CA SER A 514 5.32 14.57 -18.74
C SER A 514 5.66 16.04 -18.51
N LEU A 515 6.89 16.45 -18.82
CA LEU A 515 7.38 17.82 -18.62
C LEU A 515 7.60 18.55 -19.96
N HIS A 516 7.11 19.78 -20.04
CA HIS A 516 7.51 20.76 -21.04
C HIS A 516 8.81 21.40 -20.60
N LYS A 517 9.85 21.35 -21.42
CA LYS A 517 11.11 22.04 -21.20
C LYS A 517 11.18 23.29 -22.05
N ILE A 518 11.47 24.42 -21.40
CA ILE A 518 11.53 25.76 -21.99
C ILE A 518 12.90 26.37 -21.64
N PRO A 519 13.86 26.36 -22.58
CA PRO A 519 15.15 27.00 -22.36
C PRO A 519 14.99 28.53 -22.38
N LEU A 520 15.30 29.20 -21.27
CA LEU A 520 15.14 30.65 -21.12
C LEU A 520 16.49 31.37 -20.97
N PRO A 521 16.67 32.54 -21.62
CA PRO A 521 17.87 33.36 -21.46
C PRO A 521 17.88 34.10 -20.11
N ALA A 522 18.98 34.78 -19.81
CA ALA A 522 19.00 35.78 -18.75
C ALA A 522 18.14 37.00 -19.11
N GLY A 523 17.60 37.68 -18.11
CA GLY A 523 16.69 38.81 -18.24
C GLY A 523 15.24 38.45 -17.93
N ASN A 524 14.31 39.14 -18.58
CA ASN A 524 12.88 38.95 -18.37
C ASN A 524 12.30 38.04 -19.46
N SER A 525 11.38 37.16 -19.08
CA SER A 525 10.63 36.33 -20.01
C SER A 525 9.19 36.18 -19.52
N THR A 526 8.25 36.13 -20.47
CA THR A 526 6.87 35.74 -20.20
C THR A 526 6.63 34.39 -20.86
N VAL A 527 6.05 33.45 -20.12
CA VAL A 527 5.58 32.16 -20.64
C VAL A 527 4.09 32.06 -20.41
N MET A 528 3.35 31.65 -21.42
CA MET A 528 1.93 31.34 -21.31
C MET A 528 1.72 29.87 -21.60
N TYR A 529 1.03 29.20 -20.71
CA TYR A 529 0.68 27.79 -20.82
C TYR A 529 -0.83 27.61 -20.63
N SER A 530 -1.50 27.12 -21.66
CA SER A 530 -2.92 26.79 -21.62
C SER A 530 -3.10 25.29 -21.72
N ILE A 531 -3.85 24.72 -20.80
CA ILE A 531 -4.09 23.28 -20.72
C ILE A 531 -5.38 22.93 -21.47
N GLY A 532 -5.32 21.96 -22.37
CA GLY A 532 -6.50 21.44 -23.05
C GLY A 532 -7.33 20.55 -22.11
N THR A 533 -8.45 21.07 -21.63
CA THR A 533 -9.42 20.38 -20.76
C THR A 533 -10.69 19.97 -21.49
N GLU A 534 -11.26 18.84 -21.07
CA GLU A 534 -12.60 18.39 -21.43
C GLU A 534 -13.37 17.93 -20.18
N VAL A 535 -14.69 17.83 -20.29
CA VAL A 535 -15.50 17.15 -19.27
C VAL A 535 -15.23 15.64 -19.37
N ARG A 536 -14.90 15.03 -18.24
CA ARG A 536 -14.63 13.59 -18.12
C ARG A 536 -15.69 12.98 -17.20
N VAL A 537 -16.37 11.96 -17.68
CA VAL A 537 -17.32 11.16 -16.89
C VAL A 537 -16.66 9.83 -16.60
N GLU A 538 -16.32 9.59 -15.33
CA GLU A 538 -15.68 8.36 -14.88
C GLU A 538 -16.72 7.40 -14.28
N PRO A 539 -16.79 6.14 -14.73
CA PRO A 539 -17.69 5.16 -14.14
C PRO A 539 -17.24 4.81 -12.72
N ARG A 540 -18.23 4.61 -11.84
CA ARG A 540 -18.06 4.23 -10.44
C ARG A 540 -18.91 3.00 -10.13
N VAL A 541 -18.90 2.54 -8.88
CA VAL A 541 -19.63 1.32 -8.50
C VAL A 541 -21.14 1.44 -8.74
N ASN A 542 -21.77 0.29 -9.05
CA ASN A 542 -23.21 0.19 -9.25
C ASN A 542 -23.77 1.19 -10.27
N ASP A 543 -23.13 1.34 -11.43
CA ASP A 543 -23.54 2.23 -12.53
C ASP A 543 -23.75 3.70 -12.10
N THR A 544 -22.98 4.17 -11.12
CA THR A 544 -22.84 5.60 -10.79
C THR A 544 -21.71 6.22 -11.61
N VAL A 545 -21.67 7.54 -11.67
CA VAL A 545 -20.60 8.29 -12.34
C VAL A 545 -20.07 9.42 -11.47
N ALA A 546 -18.77 9.69 -11.61
CA ALA A 546 -18.12 10.90 -11.12
C ALA A 546 -17.78 11.81 -12.31
N VAL A 547 -18.02 13.11 -12.17
CA VAL A 547 -17.85 14.08 -13.27
C VAL A 547 -16.71 15.04 -12.95
N TYR A 548 -15.75 15.16 -13.85
CA TYR A 548 -14.58 16.03 -13.70
C TYR A 548 -14.47 17.02 -14.85
N ARG A 549 -13.83 18.16 -14.58
CA ARG A 549 -13.21 19.00 -15.62
C ARG A 549 -11.85 19.45 -15.09
N GLY A 550 -10.79 19.10 -15.81
CA GLY A 550 -9.43 19.27 -15.31
C GLY A 550 -9.20 18.48 -14.02
N ALA A 551 -8.62 19.16 -13.02
CA ALA A 551 -8.39 18.62 -11.68
C ALA A 551 -9.60 18.74 -10.74
N LEU A 552 -10.66 19.46 -11.13
CA LEU A 552 -11.86 19.64 -10.32
C LEU A 552 -12.87 18.52 -10.55
N LEU A 553 -13.32 17.92 -9.45
CA LEU A 553 -14.49 17.05 -9.35
C LEU A 553 -15.73 17.92 -9.17
N TYR A 554 -16.84 17.52 -9.78
CA TYR A 554 -18.13 18.19 -9.68
C TYR A 554 -19.14 17.28 -8.98
N ALA A 555 -19.98 17.86 -8.14
CA ALA A 555 -21.05 17.19 -7.44
C ALA A 555 -22.38 17.91 -7.68
N ALA A 556 -23.49 17.18 -7.65
CA ALA A 556 -24.81 17.79 -7.70
C ALA A 556 -25.03 18.65 -6.46
N GLU A 557 -25.45 19.89 -6.70
CA GLU A 557 -25.69 20.89 -5.67
C GLU A 557 -26.88 20.46 -4.80
N VAL A 558 -26.64 20.32 -3.50
CA VAL A 558 -27.69 20.17 -2.49
C VAL A 558 -27.68 21.43 -1.64
N LYS A 559 -28.75 22.22 -1.71
CA LYS A 559 -28.87 23.44 -0.90
C LYS A 559 -29.03 23.08 0.57
N ALA A 560 -28.55 23.95 1.46
CA ALA A 560 -28.55 23.72 2.89
C ALA A 560 -29.33 24.79 3.66
N GLU A 561 -30.19 24.38 4.59
CA GLU A 561 -30.59 25.17 5.74
C GLU A 561 -29.58 24.92 6.87
N ILE A 562 -28.91 25.98 7.31
CA ILE A 562 -27.80 25.91 8.25
C ILE A 562 -28.23 26.44 9.62
N SER A 563 -27.91 25.68 10.66
CA SER A 563 -27.97 26.12 12.04
C SER A 563 -26.64 25.81 12.75
N THR A 564 -26.33 26.54 13.81
CA THR A 564 -25.04 26.42 14.50
C THR A 564 -25.19 26.39 16.02
N THR A 565 -24.26 25.71 16.69
CA THR A 565 -24.09 25.77 18.15
C THR A 565 -22.64 26.12 18.50
N GLY A 566 -22.36 26.31 19.79
CA GLY A 566 -20.98 26.23 20.28
C GLY A 566 -20.38 24.83 20.07
N PRO A 567 -19.06 24.67 20.23
CA PRO A 567 -18.39 23.40 20.04
C PRO A 567 -18.76 22.40 21.14
N HIS A 568 -18.94 21.13 20.77
CA HIS A 568 -19.13 20.04 21.71
C HIS A 568 -17.81 19.36 22.07
N ASN A 569 -17.73 18.83 23.29
CA ASN A 569 -16.63 17.97 23.68
C ASN A 569 -16.76 16.61 22.98
N TYR A 570 -15.71 16.19 22.29
CA TYR A 570 -15.78 14.98 21.46
C TYR A 570 -16.07 13.67 22.21
N ARG A 571 -15.76 13.58 23.51
CA ARG A 571 -15.92 12.32 24.27
C ARG A 571 -17.33 12.14 24.82
N ASN A 572 -17.87 13.20 25.44
CA ASN A 572 -19.15 13.13 26.14
C ASN A 572 -20.28 13.85 25.39
N LEU A 573 -19.96 14.51 24.28
CA LEU A 573 -20.86 15.24 23.40
C LEU A 573 -21.63 16.37 24.09
N THR A 574 -21.12 16.90 25.21
CA THR A 574 -21.69 18.07 25.87
C THR A 574 -21.10 19.35 25.30
N LEU A 575 -21.90 20.41 25.18
CA LEU A 575 -21.41 21.74 24.83
C LEU A 575 -20.30 22.19 25.78
N TYR A 576 -19.24 22.76 25.22
CA TYR A 576 -18.28 23.53 26.01
C TYR A 576 -18.94 24.80 26.57
N PRO A 577 -18.40 25.37 27.67
CA PRO A 577 -18.79 26.70 28.12
C PRO A 577 -18.64 27.76 27.01
N ASP A 578 -19.51 28.78 27.02
CA ASP A 578 -19.55 29.85 26.00
C ASP A 578 -18.22 30.63 25.86
N ASP A 579 -17.37 30.59 26.89
CA ASP A 579 -16.06 31.27 26.93
C ASP A 579 -14.87 30.35 26.60
N TYR A 580 -15.11 29.09 26.21
CA TYR A 580 -14.04 28.13 25.90
C TYR A 580 -13.32 28.42 24.57
N ALA A 581 -14.07 28.75 23.53
CA ALA A 581 -13.55 28.97 22.17
C ALA A 581 -14.02 30.31 21.61
N PRO A 582 -13.31 30.89 20.62
CA PRO A 582 -13.77 32.09 19.92
C PRO A 582 -15.17 31.91 19.33
N PRO A 583 -15.99 32.98 19.23
CA PRO A 583 -17.35 32.92 18.67
C PRO A 583 -17.44 32.35 17.24
N GLU A 584 -16.35 32.39 16.49
CA GLU A 584 -16.21 31.85 15.14
C GLU A 584 -16.16 30.31 15.13
N SER A 585 -15.63 29.69 16.19
CA SER A 585 -15.56 28.23 16.32
C SER A 585 -16.92 27.65 16.67
N LYS A 586 -17.63 27.11 15.66
CA LYS A 586 -18.99 26.59 15.79
C LYS A 586 -19.11 25.17 15.25
N ASP A 587 -20.07 24.43 15.79
CA ASP A 587 -20.53 23.18 15.20
C ASP A 587 -21.74 23.47 14.31
N TYR A 588 -21.77 22.88 13.11
CA TYR A 588 -22.75 23.15 12.06
C TYR A 588 -23.69 21.96 11.86
N VAL A 589 -24.99 22.25 11.82
CA VAL A 589 -26.02 21.35 11.33
C VAL A 589 -26.56 21.89 10.02
N MET A 590 -26.48 21.09 8.96
CA MET A 590 -26.88 21.43 7.60
C MET A 590 -27.94 20.42 7.14
N LEU A 591 -29.18 20.89 6.98
CA LEU A 591 -30.30 20.10 6.47
C LEU A 591 -30.52 20.42 5.00
N ASN A 592 -30.85 19.43 4.17
CA ASN A 592 -31.09 19.67 2.75
C ASN A 592 -32.35 20.53 2.55
N ALA A 593 -32.19 21.58 1.74
CA ALA A 593 -33.25 22.51 1.32
C ALA A 593 -33.65 22.30 -0.14
N SER A 594 -33.01 21.36 -0.84
CA SER A 594 -33.36 20.92 -2.18
C SER A 594 -33.36 19.39 -2.24
N GLU A 595 -34.00 18.86 -3.27
CA GLU A 595 -33.98 17.43 -3.58
C GLU A 595 -32.55 16.97 -3.92
N TRP A 596 -32.20 15.76 -3.49
CA TRP A 596 -30.87 15.16 -3.67
C TRP A 596 -30.94 13.79 -4.38
N ASN A 597 -32.09 13.13 -4.31
CA ASN A 597 -32.40 11.81 -4.86
C ASN A 597 -32.63 11.88 -6.38
N ILE A 598 -31.56 12.15 -7.13
CA ILE A 598 -31.61 12.32 -8.58
C ILE A 598 -30.89 11.21 -9.33
N ALA A 599 -31.39 10.90 -10.52
CA ALA A 599 -30.64 10.21 -11.58
C ALA A 599 -30.42 11.15 -12.76
N VAL A 600 -29.28 11.03 -13.44
CA VAL A 600 -28.85 11.94 -14.51
C VAL A 600 -28.60 11.23 -15.84
N ASP A 601 -28.65 11.98 -16.94
CA ASP A 601 -28.12 11.58 -18.25
C ASP A 601 -26.80 12.32 -18.50
N PRO A 602 -25.63 11.67 -18.28
CA PRO A 602 -24.33 12.32 -18.44
C PRO A 602 -24.05 12.84 -19.84
N SER A 603 -24.76 12.35 -20.88
CA SER A 603 -24.57 12.83 -22.25
C SER A 603 -25.09 14.27 -22.46
N THR A 604 -25.89 14.76 -21.51
CA THR A 604 -26.49 16.10 -21.56
C THR A 604 -25.68 17.15 -20.79
N ILE A 605 -24.53 16.77 -20.20
CA ILE A 605 -23.70 17.67 -19.40
C ILE A 605 -23.25 18.85 -20.27
N LYS A 606 -23.50 20.06 -19.77
CA LYS A 606 -23.00 21.31 -20.34
C LYS A 606 -22.21 22.06 -19.28
N TYR A 607 -20.98 22.44 -19.62
CA TYR A 607 -20.14 23.27 -18.77
C TYR A 607 -20.41 24.75 -19.04
N HIS A 608 -20.64 25.51 -17.97
CA HIS A 608 -20.84 26.95 -17.99
C HIS A 608 -19.63 27.62 -17.34
N ALA A 609 -18.72 28.08 -18.19
CA ALA A 609 -17.54 28.83 -17.76
C ALA A 609 -17.94 30.21 -17.21
N ARG A 610 -17.02 30.80 -16.43
CA ARG A 610 -17.06 32.23 -16.13
C ARG A 610 -16.89 33.02 -17.43
N ALA A 611 -17.46 34.23 -17.52
CA ALA A 611 -17.27 35.12 -18.67
C ALA A 611 -15.76 35.32 -18.95
N GLU A 612 -15.38 35.22 -20.23
CA GLU A 612 -13.97 35.21 -20.67
C GLU A 612 -13.20 36.45 -20.22
N THR A 613 -11.93 36.23 -19.86
CA THR A 613 -10.96 37.27 -19.53
C THR A 613 -10.70 38.17 -20.73
N ALA A 614 -10.77 39.49 -20.52
CA ALA A 614 -10.44 40.46 -21.56
C ALA A 614 -8.93 40.39 -21.89
N MET A 615 -8.60 40.42 -23.18
CA MET A 615 -7.21 40.59 -23.64
C MET A 615 -6.77 42.03 -23.39
N ASP A 616 -5.57 42.22 -22.83
CA ASP A 616 -4.94 43.55 -22.72
C ASP A 616 -4.27 43.94 -24.06
N ASP A 617 -3.87 45.21 -24.21
CA ASP A 617 -3.26 45.83 -25.41
C ASP A 617 -1.88 45.24 -25.83
N GLY A 618 -1.54 44.01 -25.40
CA GLY A 618 -0.23 43.37 -25.60
C GLY A 618 -0.20 41.83 -25.58
N ASP A 619 -1.27 41.14 -26.02
CA ASP A 619 -1.35 39.67 -26.18
C ASP A 619 -1.21 38.81 -24.89
N VAL A 620 -1.22 39.41 -23.69
CA VAL A 620 -1.22 38.69 -22.39
C VAL A 620 -2.61 38.79 -21.74
N PRO A 621 -3.27 37.67 -21.39
CA PRO A 621 -4.58 37.69 -20.76
C PRO A 621 -4.47 38.18 -19.31
N LYS A 622 -5.34 39.11 -18.93
CA LYS A 622 -5.45 39.58 -17.55
C LYS A 622 -6.26 38.55 -16.74
N ILE A 623 -5.65 37.94 -15.72
CA ILE A 623 -6.34 36.99 -14.84
C ILE A 623 -7.23 37.76 -13.87
N GLU A 624 -8.55 37.65 -14.05
CA GLU A 624 -9.51 38.32 -13.18
C GLU A 624 -9.66 37.55 -11.85
N PRO A 625 -9.51 38.21 -10.68
CA PRO A 625 -9.58 37.54 -9.39
C PRO A 625 -10.85 36.72 -9.17
N LEU A 626 -10.71 35.57 -8.52
CA LEU A 626 -11.83 34.75 -8.06
C LEU A 626 -12.40 35.28 -6.73
N PRO A 627 -13.68 34.99 -6.43
CA PRO A 627 -14.28 35.26 -5.11
C PRO A 627 -13.49 34.59 -3.98
N ARG A 628 -13.55 35.18 -2.78
CA ARG A 628 -12.82 34.73 -1.59
C ARG A 628 -13.79 34.58 -0.41
N PRO A 629 -13.80 33.44 0.31
CA PRO A 629 -13.11 32.19 -0.02
C PRO A 629 -13.77 31.47 -1.21
N ILE A 630 -12.97 30.86 -2.09
CA ILE A 630 -13.47 30.28 -3.36
C ILE A 630 -14.28 28.98 -3.15
N PHE A 631 -14.02 28.28 -2.04
CA PHE A 631 -14.73 27.07 -1.66
C PHE A 631 -15.94 27.32 -0.75
N ALA A 632 -16.39 28.57 -0.60
CA ALA A 632 -17.73 28.85 -0.06
C ALA A 632 -18.81 28.49 -1.09
N ALA A 633 -19.95 27.98 -0.62
CA ALA A 633 -21.05 27.53 -1.48
C ALA A 633 -21.58 28.63 -2.42
N GLU A 634 -21.64 29.88 -1.94
CA GLU A 634 -22.13 31.04 -2.70
C GLU A 634 -21.09 31.65 -3.66
N ALA A 635 -19.83 31.21 -3.57
CA ALA A 635 -18.69 31.84 -4.23
C ALA A 635 -18.32 31.19 -5.58
N VAL A 636 -19.07 30.17 -6.01
CA VAL A 636 -18.74 29.31 -7.15
C VAL A 636 -18.95 30.04 -8.49
N PRO A 637 -17.88 30.33 -9.27
CA PRO A 637 -18.01 31.13 -10.50
C PRO A 637 -18.28 30.29 -11.76
N MET A 638 -18.20 28.97 -11.69
CA MET A 638 -18.52 28.04 -12.78
C MET A 638 -19.35 26.87 -12.31
N HIS A 639 -20.18 26.32 -13.21
CA HIS A 639 -21.00 25.16 -12.90
C HIS A 639 -21.23 24.33 -14.15
N MET A 640 -21.80 23.14 -13.97
CA MET A 640 -22.36 22.36 -15.08
C MET A 640 -23.88 22.24 -14.90
N THR A 641 -24.58 22.03 -16.00
CA THR A 641 -25.97 21.58 -15.99
C THR A 641 -26.07 20.21 -16.61
N VAL A 642 -26.90 19.34 -16.04
CA VAL A 642 -27.18 18.00 -16.57
C VAL A 642 -28.68 17.72 -16.47
N LYS A 643 -29.26 17.04 -17.46
CA LYS A 643 -30.64 16.57 -17.37
C LYS A 643 -30.75 15.51 -16.29
N ALA A 644 -31.72 15.71 -15.40
CA ALA A 644 -31.96 14.87 -14.24
C ALA A 644 -33.46 14.62 -14.04
N CYS A 645 -33.79 13.55 -13.32
CA CYS A 645 -35.12 13.32 -12.79
C CYS A 645 -35.03 12.82 -11.34
N LEU A 646 -36.09 13.03 -10.57
CA LEU A 646 -36.20 12.47 -9.22
C LEU A 646 -36.44 10.97 -9.29
N ILE A 647 -35.83 10.24 -8.37
CA ILE A 647 -36.03 8.80 -8.19
C ILE A 647 -36.31 8.50 -6.72
N GLU A 648 -36.94 7.36 -6.43
CA GLU A 648 -36.90 6.83 -5.07
C GLU A 648 -35.46 6.47 -4.72
N TRP A 649 -34.92 7.05 -3.65
CA TRP A 649 -33.63 6.64 -3.09
C TRP A 649 -33.76 6.44 -1.58
N PRO A 650 -33.77 5.19 -1.10
CA PRO A 650 -33.97 4.91 0.31
C PRO A 650 -32.78 5.40 1.16
N LEU A 651 -33.05 5.68 2.43
CA LEU A 651 -32.02 5.92 3.43
C LEU A 651 -31.68 4.63 4.17
N LEU A 652 -30.40 4.29 4.23
CA LEU A 652 -29.89 3.22 5.08
C LEU A 652 -30.05 3.60 6.55
N ASN A 653 -30.85 2.82 7.29
CA ASN A 653 -31.15 3.07 8.70
C ASN A 653 -31.59 4.52 9.00
N GLN A 654 -32.32 5.14 8.08
CA GLN A 654 -32.75 6.55 8.15
C GLN A 654 -31.60 7.57 8.31
N SER A 655 -30.36 7.14 8.05
CA SER A 655 -29.16 7.87 8.43
C SER A 655 -28.36 8.37 7.24
N THR A 656 -28.15 7.59 6.19
CA THR A 656 -27.41 8.01 4.97
C THR A 656 -28.12 7.49 3.72
N PRO A 657 -27.88 8.05 2.52
CA PRO A 657 -28.32 7.39 1.29
C PRO A 657 -27.87 5.94 1.27
N ASP A 658 -28.80 5.03 0.98
CA ASP A 658 -28.46 3.63 0.80
C ASP A 658 -27.56 3.45 -0.44
N GLY A 659 -26.97 2.26 -0.58
CA GLY A 659 -26.12 1.91 -1.72
C GLY A 659 -26.80 2.23 -3.07
N PRO A 660 -26.02 2.51 -4.13
CA PRO A 660 -26.60 2.92 -5.40
C PRO A 660 -27.56 1.86 -5.95
N ILE A 661 -28.76 2.31 -6.33
CA ILE A 661 -29.90 1.45 -6.69
C ILE A 661 -29.68 0.82 -8.07
N PRO A 662 -30.08 -0.44 -8.32
CA PRO A 662 -29.95 -1.08 -9.63
C PRO A 662 -30.63 -0.29 -10.75
N LEU A 663 -30.03 -0.25 -11.95
CA LEU A 663 -30.52 0.54 -13.10
C LEU A 663 -32.02 0.34 -13.41
N LYS A 664 -32.52 -0.90 -13.29
CA LYS A 664 -33.92 -1.27 -13.54
C LYS A 664 -34.93 -0.63 -12.58
N GLU A 665 -34.48 -0.20 -11.41
CA GLU A 665 -35.30 0.39 -10.33
C GLU A 665 -35.23 1.93 -10.33
N ARG A 666 -34.37 2.53 -11.17
CA ARG A 666 -34.21 3.99 -11.31
C ARG A 666 -35.34 4.58 -12.15
N VAL A 667 -36.56 4.53 -11.64
CA VAL A 667 -37.75 5.05 -12.32
C VAL A 667 -37.92 6.53 -12.01
N CYS A 668 -37.94 7.38 -13.05
CA CYS A 668 -38.21 8.81 -12.90
C CYS A 668 -39.62 9.03 -12.35
N GLN A 669 -39.72 9.77 -11.24
CA GLN A 669 -40.99 10.06 -10.54
C GLN A 669 -41.66 11.38 -10.99
N GLY A 670 -41.10 12.08 -11.97
CA GLY A 670 -41.59 13.37 -12.41
C GLY A 670 -40.94 13.86 -13.69
N GLU A 671 -41.11 15.15 -13.97
CA GLU A 671 -40.53 15.79 -15.14
C GLU A 671 -39.01 15.88 -15.04
N VAL A 672 -38.38 15.85 -16.22
CA VAL A 672 -36.94 16.04 -16.37
C VAL A 672 -36.61 17.52 -16.17
N PHE A 673 -35.61 17.82 -15.35
CA PHE A 673 -35.13 19.18 -15.08
C PHE A 673 -33.62 19.29 -15.28
N ASP A 674 -33.09 20.52 -15.30
CA ASP A 674 -31.65 20.77 -15.32
C ASP A 674 -31.11 20.80 -13.88
N ALA A 675 -30.40 19.74 -13.48
CA ALA A 675 -29.66 19.72 -12.23
C ALA A 675 -28.34 20.47 -12.39
N LYS A 676 -27.97 21.25 -11.37
CA LYS A 676 -26.72 22.01 -11.32
C LYS A 676 -25.64 21.19 -10.64
N LEU A 677 -24.47 21.06 -11.27
CA LEU A 677 -23.27 20.50 -10.67
C LEU A 677 -22.28 21.62 -10.37
N ILE A 678 -21.74 21.65 -9.16
CA ILE A 678 -20.73 22.63 -8.72
C ILE A 678 -19.44 21.91 -8.30
N PRO A 679 -18.29 22.58 -8.23
CA PRO A 679 -17.06 21.97 -7.74
C PRO A 679 -17.25 21.34 -6.35
N TYR A 680 -16.76 20.12 -6.19
CA TYR A 680 -16.93 19.30 -4.98
C TYR A 680 -16.46 20.00 -3.72
N GLY A 681 -15.33 20.73 -3.78
CA GLY A 681 -14.80 21.47 -2.64
C GLY A 681 -15.77 22.52 -2.08
N SER A 682 -16.65 23.07 -2.94
CA SER A 682 -17.67 24.05 -2.54
C SER A 682 -19.00 23.41 -2.13
N ALA A 683 -19.20 22.13 -2.42
CA ALA A 683 -20.42 21.39 -2.12
C ALA A 683 -20.32 20.69 -0.75
N LYS A 684 -20.70 21.39 0.33
CA LYS A 684 -20.68 20.81 1.70
C LYS A 684 -21.78 19.75 1.88
N LEU A 685 -22.95 20.01 1.30
CA LEU A 685 -23.94 18.98 1.00
C LEU A 685 -23.85 18.64 -0.48
N ARG A 686 -23.87 17.36 -0.83
CA ARG A 686 -23.50 16.91 -2.18
C ARG A 686 -23.97 15.51 -2.52
N MET A 687 -24.19 15.29 -3.82
CA MET A 687 -24.20 13.97 -4.44
C MET A 687 -23.12 13.92 -5.52
N THR A 688 -22.06 13.16 -5.28
CA THR A 688 -20.85 13.15 -6.11
C THR A 688 -20.79 11.92 -7.01
N GLU A 689 -21.19 10.77 -6.48
CA GLU A 689 -21.32 9.53 -7.24
C GLU A 689 -22.79 9.40 -7.62
N ILE A 690 -23.14 9.96 -8.78
CA ILE A 690 -24.51 10.20 -9.21
C ILE A 690 -25.01 9.02 -10.03
N LEU A 691 -26.26 8.61 -9.82
CA LEU A 691 -26.89 7.52 -10.57
C LEU A 691 -27.14 7.91 -12.02
N VAL A 692 -26.83 7.02 -12.96
CA VAL A 692 -27.22 7.16 -14.37
C VAL A 692 -28.64 6.64 -14.57
N GLY A 693 -29.53 7.44 -15.17
CA GLY A 693 -30.93 7.08 -15.41
C GLY A 693 -31.28 6.97 -16.89
N LEU A 694 -32.34 6.21 -17.22
CA LEU A 694 -32.95 6.19 -18.55
C LEU A 694 -33.88 7.40 -18.71
N ILE A 695 -33.29 8.58 -18.94
CA ILE A 695 -34.03 9.82 -19.13
C ILE A 695 -34.51 9.88 -20.59
N SER A 696 -35.83 9.82 -20.83
CA SER A 696 -36.40 9.79 -22.18
C SER A 696 -36.28 11.16 -22.86
N THR A 697 -35.17 11.41 -23.54
CA THR A 697 -35.08 12.40 -24.62
C THR A 697 -34.51 11.70 -25.85
N GLU A 698 -35.07 11.97 -27.03
CA GLU A 698 -34.92 11.24 -28.30
C GLU A 698 -33.55 10.56 -28.58
N SER A 699 -33.64 9.34 -29.17
CA SER A 699 -32.56 8.43 -29.58
C SER A 699 -32.04 7.46 -28.51
N THR A 700 -32.78 6.36 -28.34
CA THR A 700 -32.38 5.10 -27.69
C THR A 700 -31.20 4.37 -28.35
N SER A 701 -30.45 5.00 -29.26
CA SER A 701 -29.27 4.41 -29.92
C SER A 701 -27.94 5.01 -29.45
N THR A 702 -27.91 6.14 -28.73
CA THR A 702 -26.64 6.82 -28.39
C THR A 702 -26.16 6.57 -26.95
N VAL A 703 -27.06 6.31 -26.00
CA VAL A 703 -26.70 6.11 -24.56
C VAL A 703 -25.88 4.82 -24.34
N MET A 704 -26.07 3.78 -25.16
CA MET A 704 -25.22 2.58 -25.14
C MET A 704 -23.83 2.78 -25.78
N ILE A 705 -23.63 3.85 -26.57
CA ILE A 705 -22.37 4.09 -27.29
C ILE A 705 -21.38 4.90 -26.44
N ILE A 706 -21.87 5.77 -25.56
CA ILE A 706 -21.01 6.56 -24.64
C ILE A 706 -20.55 5.74 -23.43
N LEU A 707 -21.27 4.66 -23.09
CA LEU A 707 -20.87 3.66 -22.09
C LEU A 707 -20.03 2.51 -22.67
N GLN A 708 -19.43 2.66 -23.87
CA GLN A 708 -18.32 1.77 -24.23
C GLN A 708 -17.12 2.18 -23.38
N PRO A 709 -16.65 1.34 -22.44
CA PRO A 709 -15.35 1.58 -21.85
C PRO A 709 -14.36 1.49 -23.01
N ARG A 710 -13.27 2.28 -22.96
CA ARG A 710 -12.04 2.01 -23.72
C ARG A 710 -11.58 0.59 -23.33
N THR A 711 -12.18 -0.40 -23.96
CA THR A 711 -12.12 -1.83 -23.61
C THR A 711 -11.02 -2.54 -24.36
N SER A 712 -10.14 -1.83 -25.07
CA SER A 712 -8.91 -2.46 -25.58
C SER A 712 -7.95 -2.86 -24.43
N HIS A 713 -8.01 -2.19 -23.28
CA HIS A 713 -7.23 -2.56 -22.09
C HIS A 713 -8.07 -3.18 -20.95
N LEU A 714 -9.35 -2.82 -20.84
CA LEU A 714 -10.24 -3.36 -19.80
C LEU A 714 -11.03 -4.62 -20.22
N SER A 715 -11.28 -4.90 -21.51
CA SER A 715 -11.87 -6.21 -21.90
C SER A 715 -10.85 -7.34 -21.81
N ALA A 716 -9.55 -7.05 -22.02
CA ALA A 716 -8.47 -7.97 -21.69
C ALA A 716 -8.39 -8.25 -20.17
N LYS A 717 -8.80 -7.29 -19.33
CA LYS A 717 -8.79 -7.40 -17.86
C LYS A 717 -10.08 -8.00 -17.28
N ARG A 718 -11.25 -7.74 -17.87
CA ARG A 718 -12.54 -8.37 -17.48
C ARG A 718 -12.60 -9.86 -17.86
N SER A 719 -11.91 -10.26 -18.94
CA SER A 719 -11.65 -11.70 -19.20
C SER A 719 -10.80 -12.36 -18.10
N ALA A 720 -10.02 -11.58 -17.34
CA ALA A 720 -9.22 -12.09 -16.22
C ALA A 720 -10.03 -12.19 -14.91
N GLU A 721 -11.09 -11.38 -14.75
CA GLU A 721 -11.97 -11.40 -13.55
C GLU A 721 -12.95 -12.57 -13.53
N ASP A 722 -13.36 -13.12 -14.68
CA ASP A 722 -14.11 -14.39 -14.74
C ASP A 722 -13.21 -15.63 -14.53
N GLY A 723 -11.92 -15.40 -14.26
CA GLY A 723 -10.90 -16.43 -14.25
C GLY A 723 -10.84 -17.18 -15.58
N HIS A 724 -11.30 -16.59 -16.69
CA HIS A 724 -11.29 -17.23 -18.00
C HIS A 724 -9.94 -16.98 -18.67
N ALA A 725 -9.03 -17.95 -18.53
CA ALA A 725 -7.77 -17.88 -19.22
C ALA A 725 -7.97 -17.98 -20.74
N THR A 726 -7.33 -17.11 -21.51
CA THR A 726 -7.36 -17.21 -22.97
C THR A 726 -6.56 -18.44 -23.42
N GLY A 727 -6.93 -19.05 -24.55
CA GLY A 727 -6.15 -20.16 -25.11
C GLY A 727 -4.68 -19.81 -25.33
N THR A 728 -4.38 -18.56 -25.70
CA THR A 728 -3.01 -18.04 -25.81
C THR A 728 -2.24 -18.11 -24.48
N ALA A 729 -2.89 -17.79 -23.36
CA ALA A 729 -2.27 -17.88 -22.04
C ALA A 729 -1.92 -19.32 -21.66
N VAL A 730 -2.72 -20.31 -22.08
CA VAL A 730 -2.44 -21.74 -21.89
C VAL A 730 -1.16 -22.16 -22.60
N VAL A 731 -1.00 -21.75 -23.86
CA VAL A 731 0.17 -22.08 -24.69
C VAL A 731 1.43 -21.42 -24.13
N VAL A 732 1.39 -20.11 -23.90
CA VAL A 732 2.54 -19.34 -23.41
C VAL A 732 3.02 -19.86 -22.06
N THR A 733 2.09 -20.10 -21.12
CA THR A 733 2.44 -20.59 -19.79
C THR A 733 3.03 -21.99 -19.85
N SER A 734 2.39 -22.90 -20.60
CA SER A 734 2.84 -24.29 -20.69
C SER A 734 4.20 -24.43 -21.35
N ILE A 735 4.45 -23.72 -22.46
CA ILE A 735 5.75 -23.75 -23.15
C ILE A 735 6.84 -23.18 -22.24
N THR A 736 6.57 -22.06 -21.56
CA THR A 736 7.57 -21.39 -20.72
C THR A 736 7.99 -22.28 -19.55
N PHE A 737 7.03 -22.84 -18.80
CA PHE A 737 7.33 -23.70 -17.65
C PHE A 737 7.99 -25.02 -18.07
N THR A 738 7.57 -25.62 -19.18
CA THR A 738 8.21 -26.83 -19.72
C THR A 738 9.63 -26.55 -20.22
N ALA A 739 9.89 -25.38 -20.82
CA ALA A 739 11.24 -24.98 -21.25
C ALA A 739 12.18 -24.78 -20.05
N ILE A 740 11.71 -24.12 -18.99
CA ILE A 740 12.48 -23.95 -17.75
C ILE A 740 12.76 -25.32 -17.09
N ALA A 741 11.75 -26.18 -16.99
CA ALA A 741 11.91 -27.53 -16.45
C ALA A 741 12.93 -28.35 -17.27
N ALA A 742 12.88 -28.28 -18.60
CA ALA A 742 13.82 -28.96 -19.49
C ALA A 742 15.26 -28.43 -19.34
N LEU A 743 15.43 -27.10 -19.22
CA LEU A 743 16.73 -26.47 -18.99
C LEU A 743 17.34 -26.95 -17.66
N LEU A 744 16.58 -26.92 -16.57
CA LEU A 744 17.06 -27.35 -15.26
C LEU A 744 17.34 -28.85 -15.20
N THR A 745 16.52 -29.68 -15.85
CA THR A 745 16.79 -31.12 -16.01
C THR A 745 18.07 -31.35 -16.79
N THR A 746 18.33 -30.58 -17.86
CA THR A 746 19.57 -30.68 -18.63
C THR A 746 20.79 -30.34 -17.76
N LEU A 747 20.71 -29.27 -16.97
CA LEU A 747 21.76 -28.90 -16.00
C LEU A 747 21.96 -29.98 -14.93
N ARG A 748 20.88 -30.60 -14.44
CA ARG A 748 20.95 -31.74 -13.50
C ARG A 748 21.68 -32.91 -14.13
N VAL A 749 21.28 -33.33 -15.32
CA VAL A 749 21.88 -34.48 -16.04
C VAL A 749 23.36 -34.21 -16.32
N TYR A 750 23.72 -33.01 -16.78
CA TYR A 750 25.11 -32.61 -16.95
C TYR A 750 25.89 -32.69 -15.63
N THR A 751 25.32 -32.17 -14.54
CA THR A 751 25.94 -32.22 -13.21
C THR A 751 26.14 -33.65 -12.74
N ARG A 752 25.16 -34.53 -12.94
CA ARG A 752 25.20 -35.94 -12.50
C ARG A 752 26.16 -36.79 -13.32
N ILE A 753 26.25 -36.56 -14.63
CA ILE A 753 27.11 -37.33 -15.54
C ILE A 753 28.56 -36.81 -15.52
N LYS A 754 28.77 -35.50 -15.63
CA LYS A 754 30.11 -34.91 -15.84
C LYS A 754 30.76 -34.40 -14.57
N ILE A 755 30.00 -33.84 -13.63
CA ILE A 755 30.56 -33.21 -12.41
C ILE A 755 30.65 -34.22 -11.27
N SER A 756 29.51 -34.79 -10.88
CA SER A 756 29.37 -35.68 -9.72
C SER A 756 29.61 -37.15 -10.06
N LYS A 757 29.61 -37.51 -11.36
CA LYS A 757 29.82 -38.86 -11.90
C LYS A 757 29.00 -39.94 -11.18
N ASN A 758 27.74 -39.62 -10.90
CA ASN A 758 26.87 -40.45 -10.07
C ASN A 758 25.43 -40.43 -10.60
N ALA A 759 25.21 -40.68 -11.88
CA ALA A 759 23.85 -40.80 -12.41
C ALA A 759 23.10 -41.99 -11.78
N GLY A 760 21.83 -41.79 -11.39
CA GLY A 760 20.96 -42.79 -10.76
C GLY A 760 19.64 -43.00 -11.51
N ILE A 761 18.78 -43.87 -10.98
CA ILE A 761 17.44 -44.14 -11.54
C ILE A 761 16.57 -42.87 -11.50
N ASP A 762 16.74 -42.03 -10.47
CA ASP A 762 16.09 -40.72 -10.34
C ASP A 762 16.36 -39.80 -11.53
N ASP A 763 17.57 -39.86 -12.09
CA ASP A 763 17.95 -39.01 -13.23
C ASP A 763 17.29 -39.47 -14.55
N TRP A 764 17.02 -40.77 -14.72
CA TRP A 764 16.27 -41.28 -15.87
C TRP A 764 14.78 -41.00 -15.77
N LEU A 765 14.22 -41.09 -14.56
CA LEU A 765 12.81 -40.80 -14.31
C LEU A 765 12.48 -39.31 -14.55
N VAL A 766 13.36 -38.37 -14.16
CA VAL A 766 13.13 -36.95 -14.43
C VAL A 766 13.25 -36.59 -15.92
N ILE A 767 14.09 -37.30 -16.69
CA ILE A 767 14.12 -37.17 -18.16
C ILE A 767 12.78 -37.64 -18.76
N ALA A 768 12.27 -38.80 -18.30
CA ALA A 768 10.96 -39.28 -18.70
C ALA A 768 9.83 -38.29 -18.33
N CYS A 769 9.92 -37.62 -17.17
CA CYS A 769 8.96 -36.59 -16.78
C CYS A 769 8.94 -35.40 -17.73
N VAL A 770 10.10 -34.91 -18.19
CA VAL A 770 10.16 -33.79 -19.14
C VAL A 770 9.56 -34.20 -20.49
N LEU A 771 9.77 -35.44 -20.94
CA LEU A 771 9.14 -35.95 -22.16
C LEU A 771 7.61 -36.02 -22.02
N ILE A 772 7.10 -36.52 -20.88
CA ILE A 772 5.66 -36.56 -20.60
C ILE A 772 5.08 -35.14 -20.48
N SER A 773 5.76 -34.21 -19.80
CA SER A 773 5.36 -32.80 -19.70
C SER A 773 5.34 -32.10 -21.07
N THR A 774 6.28 -32.44 -21.95
CA THR A 774 6.27 -31.97 -23.35
C THR A 774 5.03 -32.51 -24.07
N GLY A 775 4.68 -33.79 -23.87
CA GLY A 775 3.44 -34.36 -24.37
C GLY A 775 2.19 -33.61 -23.88
N VAL A 776 2.11 -33.31 -22.57
CA VAL A 776 1.02 -32.50 -22.00
C VAL A 776 0.95 -31.12 -22.66
N THR A 777 2.09 -30.46 -22.85
CA THR A 777 2.19 -29.14 -23.49
C THR A 777 1.70 -29.16 -24.94
N VAL A 778 2.07 -30.19 -25.70
CA VAL A 778 1.60 -30.38 -27.09
C VAL A 778 0.09 -30.60 -27.10
N THR A 779 -0.42 -31.52 -26.27
CA THR A 779 -1.88 -31.79 -26.23
C THR A 779 -2.71 -30.57 -25.82
N MET A 780 -2.19 -29.69 -24.95
CA MET A 780 -2.86 -28.43 -24.58
C MET A 780 -2.78 -27.39 -25.70
N SER A 781 -1.67 -27.33 -26.43
CA SER A 781 -1.51 -26.40 -27.56
C SER A 781 -2.44 -26.75 -28.72
N GLU A 782 -2.59 -28.03 -29.01
CA GLU A 782 -3.55 -28.52 -30.01
C GLU A 782 -5.00 -28.23 -29.58
N GLN A 783 -5.35 -28.39 -28.29
CA GLN A 783 -6.69 -28.02 -27.81
C GLN A 783 -7.02 -26.54 -28.11
N VAL A 784 -6.05 -25.64 -27.92
CA VAL A 784 -6.20 -24.20 -28.23
C VAL A 784 -6.41 -23.97 -29.72
N GLN A 785 -5.67 -24.68 -30.57
CA GLN A 785 -5.82 -24.59 -32.03
C GLN A 785 -7.23 -24.98 -32.50
N TYR A 786 -7.85 -25.99 -31.88
CA TYR A 786 -9.18 -26.49 -32.26
C TYR A 786 -10.35 -25.86 -31.47
N GLY A 787 -10.11 -24.84 -30.64
CA GLY A 787 -11.18 -24.01 -30.07
C GLY A 787 -11.24 -23.90 -28.55
N MET A 788 -10.26 -24.41 -27.80
CA MET A 788 -10.17 -24.14 -26.35
C MET A 788 -10.01 -22.62 -26.10
N GLY A 789 -10.82 -22.10 -25.18
CA GLY A 789 -10.99 -20.66 -24.92
C GLY A 789 -12.07 -19.99 -25.78
N LYS A 790 -12.86 -20.76 -26.54
CA LYS A 790 -14.09 -20.31 -27.22
C LYS A 790 -15.28 -21.12 -26.72
N HIS A 791 -16.48 -20.54 -26.74
CA HIS A 791 -17.70 -21.22 -26.30
C HIS A 791 -18.01 -22.46 -27.14
N PHE A 792 -18.32 -23.58 -26.47
CA PHE A 792 -18.52 -24.89 -27.10
C PHE A 792 -19.61 -24.89 -28.18
N SER A 793 -20.64 -24.06 -27.99
CA SER A 793 -21.75 -23.87 -28.95
C SER A 793 -21.34 -23.16 -30.25
N THR A 794 -20.22 -22.43 -30.23
CA THR A 794 -19.75 -21.62 -31.38
C THR A 794 -18.78 -22.38 -32.29
N LEU A 795 -18.36 -23.58 -31.90
CA LEU A 795 -17.37 -24.38 -32.62
C LEU A 795 -18.04 -25.35 -33.63
N PRO A 796 -17.48 -25.50 -34.84
CA PRO A 796 -17.89 -26.55 -35.77
C PRO A 796 -17.76 -27.93 -35.13
N GLU A 797 -18.68 -28.85 -35.45
CA GLU A 797 -18.73 -30.19 -34.86
C GLU A 797 -17.42 -30.97 -35.04
N GLU A 798 -16.79 -30.86 -36.20
CA GLU A 798 -15.48 -31.47 -36.47
C GLU A 798 -14.38 -30.95 -35.52
N SER A 799 -14.33 -29.63 -35.30
CA SER A 799 -13.36 -29.01 -34.38
C SER A 799 -13.62 -29.41 -32.93
N ARG A 800 -14.88 -29.57 -32.53
CA ARG A 800 -15.27 -30.03 -31.18
C ARG A 800 -14.77 -31.45 -30.90
N ILE A 801 -14.95 -32.36 -31.86
CA ILE A 801 -14.51 -33.75 -31.75
C ILE A 801 -12.98 -33.81 -31.64
N VAL A 802 -12.25 -33.08 -32.49
CA VAL A 802 -10.78 -33.09 -32.47
C VAL A 802 -10.23 -32.46 -31.19
N MET A 803 -10.80 -31.34 -30.73
CA MET A 803 -10.44 -30.71 -29.46
C MET A 803 -10.66 -31.67 -28.28
N ASN A 804 -11.79 -32.37 -28.21
CA ASN A 804 -12.07 -33.33 -27.13
C ASN A 804 -11.14 -34.55 -27.17
N LYS A 805 -10.67 -35.00 -28.34
CA LYS A 805 -9.64 -36.05 -28.44
C LYS A 805 -8.32 -35.61 -27.80
N TRP A 806 -7.89 -34.37 -28.05
CA TRP A 806 -6.70 -33.80 -27.42
C TRP A 806 -6.90 -33.55 -25.91
N PHE A 807 -8.10 -33.16 -25.50
CA PHE A 807 -8.46 -33.02 -24.10
C PHE A 807 -8.36 -34.36 -23.36
N TRP A 808 -8.97 -35.41 -23.89
CA TRP A 808 -8.82 -36.78 -23.38
C TRP A 808 -7.34 -37.18 -23.25
N ALA A 809 -6.55 -36.97 -24.30
CA ALA A 809 -5.12 -37.28 -24.29
C ALA A 809 -4.35 -36.53 -23.20
N SER A 810 -4.71 -35.27 -22.93
CA SER A 810 -4.03 -34.46 -21.91
C SER A 810 -4.28 -34.96 -20.47
N THR A 811 -5.46 -35.51 -20.18
CA THR A 811 -5.86 -35.89 -18.81
C THR A 811 -5.03 -37.05 -18.23
N TRP A 812 -4.88 -38.15 -18.97
CA TRP A 812 -4.09 -39.30 -18.52
C TRP A 812 -2.59 -39.06 -18.64
N ASN A 813 -2.13 -38.25 -19.61
CA ASN A 813 -0.71 -37.84 -19.71
C ASN A 813 -0.28 -37.03 -18.48
N TYR A 814 -1.13 -36.09 -18.05
CA TYR A 814 -0.90 -35.31 -16.84
C TYR A 814 -0.83 -36.21 -15.59
N ALA A 815 -1.74 -37.18 -15.44
CA ALA A 815 -1.73 -38.12 -14.32
C ALA A 815 -0.44 -38.95 -14.26
N LEU A 816 0.05 -39.42 -15.42
CA LEU A 816 1.33 -40.12 -15.52
C LEU A 816 2.51 -39.21 -15.14
N GLY A 817 2.51 -37.96 -15.63
CA GLY A 817 3.58 -36.99 -15.35
C GLY A 817 3.77 -36.75 -13.86
N LEU A 818 2.69 -36.54 -13.11
CA LEU A 818 2.73 -36.35 -11.66
C LEU A 818 3.23 -37.59 -10.92
N GLY A 819 2.80 -38.78 -11.35
CA GLY A 819 3.25 -40.03 -10.74
C GLY A 819 4.75 -40.26 -10.89
N VAL A 820 5.28 -40.06 -12.10
CA VAL A 820 6.70 -40.31 -12.43
C VAL A 820 7.61 -39.29 -11.74
N VAL A 821 7.21 -38.02 -11.61
CA VAL A 821 8.04 -37.01 -10.93
C VAL A 821 8.14 -37.29 -9.43
N LYS A 822 7.05 -37.74 -8.79
CA LYS A 822 7.03 -38.17 -7.39
C LYS A 822 7.89 -39.41 -7.16
N LEU A 823 7.87 -40.38 -8.08
CA LEU A 823 8.78 -41.52 -8.04
C LEU A 823 10.24 -41.06 -8.12
N SER A 824 10.58 -40.11 -9.01
CA SER A 824 11.92 -39.56 -9.10
C SER A 824 12.40 -38.95 -7.77
N ILE A 825 11.54 -38.15 -7.11
CA ILE A 825 11.83 -37.56 -5.79
C ILE A 825 12.05 -38.64 -4.72
N LEU A 826 11.21 -39.68 -4.68
CA LEU A 826 11.34 -40.78 -3.70
C LEU A 826 12.60 -41.62 -3.92
N PHE A 827 12.98 -41.91 -5.16
CA PHE A 827 14.26 -42.56 -5.47
C PHE A 827 15.45 -41.67 -5.07
N GLN A 828 15.34 -40.36 -5.26
CA GLN A 828 16.33 -39.40 -4.80
C GLN A 828 16.43 -39.37 -3.27
N TYR A 829 15.34 -39.52 -2.51
CA TYR A 829 15.36 -39.64 -1.05
C TYR A 829 16.01 -40.94 -0.56
N LEU A 830 15.71 -42.08 -1.20
CA LEU A 830 16.35 -43.37 -0.91
C LEU A 830 17.88 -43.31 -1.05
N ARG A 831 18.37 -42.39 -1.88
CA ARG A 831 19.79 -42.16 -2.11
C ARG A 831 20.45 -41.28 -1.06
N PHE A 832 19.74 -40.25 -0.57
CA PHE A 832 20.29 -39.30 0.40
C PHE A 832 20.10 -39.73 1.86
N ILE A 833 19.08 -40.52 2.17
CA ILE A 833 18.71 -40.88 3.55
C ILE A 833 19.06 -42.35 3.84
N PRO A 834 20.12 -42.64 4.62
CA PRO A 834 20.54 -44.02 4.90
C PRO A 834 19.70 -44.74 5.98
N MET A 835 18.85 -44.02 6.71
CA MET A 835 18.11 -44.56 7.87
C MET A 835 17.02 -45.57 7.48
N ARG A 836 17.03 -46.74 8.13
CA ARG A 836 16.13 -47.86 7.81
C ARG A 836 14.64 -47.51 7.90
N SER A 837 14.21 -46.77 8.93
CA SER A 837 12.81 -46.34 9.10
C SER A 837 12.31 -45.43 7.97
N TYR A 838 13.12 -44.44 7.57
CA TYR A 838 12.78 -43.53 6.47
C TYR A 838 12.84 -44.20 5.10
N ARG A 839 13.72 -45.19 4.91
CA ARG A 839 13.74 -45.99 3.68
C ARG A 839 12.50 -46.87 3.54
N ILE A 840 12.02 -47.47 4.65
CA ILE A 840 10.74 -48.19 4.66
C ILE A 840 9.59 -47.23 4.30
N ALA A 841 9.57 -46.04 4.89
CA ALA A 841 8.56 -45.02 4.56
C ALA A 841 8.60 -44.62 3.07
N CYS A 842 9.79 -44.45 2.48
CA CYS A 842 9.93 -44.19 1.04
C CYS A 842 9.34 -45.33 0.19
N TYR A 843 9.62 -46.60 0.52
CA TYR A 843 9.05 -47.73 -0.23
C TYR A 843 7.53 -47.81 -0.11
N VAL A 844 6.96 -47.54 1.06
CA VAL A 844 5.51 -47.47 1.27
C VAL A 844 4.90 -46.37 0.41
N LEU A 845 5.49 -45.18 0.40
CA LEU A 845 5.03 -44.05 -0.42
C LEU A 845 5.19 -44.31 -1.92
N MET A 846 6.21 -45.06 -2.34
CA MET A 846 6.36 -45.44 -3.74
C MET A 846 5.23 -46.36 -4.19
N VAL A 847 4.85 -47.35 -3.36
CA VAL A 847 3.71 -48.23 -3.64
C VAL A 847 2.40 -47.44 -3.66
N LEU A 848 2.19 -46.55 -2.70
CA LEU A 848 1.00 -45.69 -2.64
C LEU A 848 0.90 -44.76 -3.85
N ASN A 849 1.98 -44.08 -4.20
CA ASN A 849 2.06 -43.20 -5.36
C ASN A 849 1.82 -43.98 -6.66
N ALA A 850 2.41 -45.16 -6.81
CA ALA A 850 2.17 -46.03 -7.97
C ALA A 850 0.70 -46.45 -8.06
N ALA A 851 0.06 -46.81 -6.93
CA ALA A 851 -1.35 -47.16 -6.90
C ALA A 851 -2.26 -45.97 -7.29
N CYS A 852 -2.01 -44.77 -6.74
CA CYS A 852 -2.75 -43.56 -7.10
C CYS A 852 -2.54 -43.17 -8.58
N THR A 853 -1.32 -43.33 -9.10
CA THR A 853 -0.99 -43.03 -10.51
C THR A 853 -1.68 -44.00 -11.45
N LEU A 854 -1.65 -45.31 -11.15
CA LEU A 854 -2.32 -46.33 -11.97
C LEU A 854 -3.84 -46.13 -11.94
N TYR A 855 -4.42 -45.83 -10.78
CA TYR A 855 -5.83 -45.45 -10.67
C TYR A 855 -6.16 -44.23 -11.54
N GLY A 856 -5.41 -43.13 -11.40
CA GLY A 856 -5.65 -41.92 -12.19
C GLY A 856 -5.49 -42.13 -13.70
N PHE A 857 -4.48 -42.90 -14.10
CA PHE A 857 -4.26 -43.28 -15.50
C PHE A 857 -5.45 -44.07 -16.06
N PHE A 858 -5.82 -45.19 -15.42
CA PHE A 858 -6.90 -46.04 -15.93
C PHE A 858 -8.27 -45.36 -15.85
N ALA A 859 -8.54 -44.56 -14.80
CA ALA A 859 -9.78 -43.83 -14.65
C ALA A 859 -9.94 -42.71 -15.69
N CYS A 860 -8.86 -42.02 -16.06
CA CYS A 860 -8.89 -41.03 -17.14
C CYS A 860 -8.92 -41.68 -18.53
N PHE A 861 -8.20 -42.78 -18.71
CA PHE A 861 -8.12 -43.49 -19.99
C PHE A 861 -9.45 -44.17 -20.35
N PHE A 862 -10.07 -44.87 -19.40
CA PHE A 862 -11.37 -45.56 -19.55
C PHE A 862 -12.55 -44.77 -18.97
N MET A 863 -12.52 -43.44 -19.11
CA MET A 863 -13.54 -42.57 -18.53
C MET A 863 -14.95 -42.83 -19.09
N CYS A 864 -15.06 -43.28 -20.34
CA CYS A 864 -16.34 -43.61 -20.99
C CYS A 864 -16.33 -45.03 -21.57
N ASN A 865 -17.51 -45.66 -21.64
CA ASN A 865 -17.70 -46.98 -22.23
C ASN A 865 -18.81 -46.99 -23.29
N PRO A 866 -18.47 -46.99 -24.60
CA PRO A 866 -17.11 -47.08 -25.17
C PRO A 866 -16.33 -45.75 -25.08
N VAL A 867 -15.00 -45.81 -25.13
CA VAL A 867 -14.11 -44.63 -24.90
C VAL A 867 -14.41 -43.47 -25.86
N TYR A 868 -14.85 -43.76 -27.08
CA TYR A 868 -15.16 -42.73 -28.08
C TYR A 868 -16.36 -41.85 -27.71
N ASP A 869 -17.22 -42.28 -26.78
CA ASP A 869 -18.28 -41.45 -26.22
C ASP A 869 -17.73 -40.17 -25.57
N PHE A 870 -16.45 -40.14 -25.15
CA PHE A 870 -15.84 -38.94 -24.57
C PHE A 870 -15.77 -37.77 -25.56
N TRP A 871 -15.54 -38.04 -26.85
CA TRP A 871 -15.35 -37.01 -27.87
C TRP A 871 -16.45 -36.94 -28.92
N GLU A 872 -17.25 -37.99 -29.13
CA GLU A 872 -18.34 -38.02 -30.11
C GLU A 872 -19.70 -37.56 -29.55
N LYS A 873 -19.89 -37.61 -28.22
CA LYS A 873 -21.16 -37.22 -27.61
C LYS A 873 -21.04 -35.89 -26.86
N PRO A 874 -22.10 -35.06 -26.87
CA PRO A 874 -22.13 -33.85 -26.06
C PRO A 874 -21.91 -34.14 -24.56
N PRO A 875 -21.35 -33.18 -23.80
CA PRO A 875 -21.24 -33.30 -22.34
C PRO A 875 -22.59 -33.65 -21.71
N GLY A 876 -22.68 -34.79 -21.03
CA GLY A 876 -23.89 -35.28 -20.36
C GLY A 876 -24.69 -36.36 -21.12
N GLU A 877 -24.38 -36.66 -22.39
CA GLU A 877 -25.19 -37.57 -23.23
C GLU A 877 -24.53 -38.93 -23.56
N GLY A 878 -23.44 -39.31 -22.89
CA GLY A 878 -22.72 -40.58 -23.09
C GLY A 878 -22.69 -41.50 -21.85
N ASN A 879 -22.31 -42.77 -22.04
CA ASN A 879 -22.13 -43.71 -20.92
C ASN A 879 -20.73 -43.50 -20.31
N CYS A 880 -20.57 -42.41 -19.57
CA CYS A 880 -19.32 -41.99 -18.93
C CYS A 880 -19.41 -42.05 -17.41
N LEU A 881 -18.28 -42.33 -16.78
CA LEU A 881 -18.15 -42.23 -15.33
C LEU A 881 -18.24 -40.76 -14.88
N ASP A 882 -18.69 -40.55 -13.65
CA ASP A 882 -18.84 -39.20 -13.09
C ASP A 882 -17.47 -38.48 -13.00
N ARG A 883 -17.36 -37.38 -13.75
CA ARG A 883 -16.13 -36.58 -13.87
C ARG A 883 -15.74 -35.97 -12.54
N THR A 884 -16.72 -35.50 -11.77
CA THR A 884 -16.51 -34.91 -10.46
C THR A 884 -15.90 -35.93 -9.51
N THR A 885 -16.51 -37.10 -9.37
CA THR A 885 -16.00 -38.17 -8.49
C THR A 885 -14.57 -38.59 -8.86
N ILE A 886 -14.27 -38.79 -10.15
CA ILE A 886 -12.93 -39.24 -10.59
C ILE A 886 -11.87 -38.17 -10.37
N TRP A 887 -12.15 -36.91 -10.75
CA TRP A 887 -11.13 -35.86 -10.68
C TRP A 887 -10.85 -35.42 -9.25
N TYR A 888 -11.86 -35.37 -8.38
CA TYR A 888 -11.66 -35.06 -6.97
C TYR A 888 -10.96 -36.19 -6.21
N SER A 889 -11.28 -37.45 -6.48
CA SER A 889 -10.58 -38.58 -5.86
C SER A 889 -9.10 -38.61 -6.26
N MET A 890 -8.80 -38.33 -7.53
CA MET A 890 -7.44 -38.22 -8.04
C MET A 890 -6.69 -37.01 -7.46
N ALA A 891 -7.34 -35.84 -7.40
CA ALA A 891 -6.75 -34.63 -6.83
C ALA A 891 -6.43 -34.80 -5.34
N GLY A 892 -7.36 -35.37 -4.57
CA GLY A 892 -7.16 -35.66 -3.14
C GLY A 892 -6.00 -36.65 -2.90
N GLY A 893 -5.95 -37.74 -3.67
CA GLY A 893 -4.86 -38.72 -3.57
C GLY A 893 -3.49 -38.14 -3.95
N ASN A 894 -3.44 -37.29 -4.97
CA ASN A 894 -2.20 -36.61 -5.37
C ASN A 894 -1.72 -35.60 -4.33
N MET A 895 -2.62 -34.75 -3.83
CA MET A 895 -2.33 -33.77 -2.80
C MET A 895 -1.84 -34.42 -1.50
N PHE A 896 -2.45 -35.54 -1.10
CA PHE A 896 -1.97 -36.31 0.04
C PHE A 896 -0.52 -36.79 -0.15
N ASN A 897 -0.20 -37.34 -1.32
CA ASN A 897 1.16 -37.77 -1.63
C ASN A 897 2.14 -36.58 -1.64
N ASP A 898 1.75 -35.40 -2.13
CA ASP A 898 2.60 -34.21 -2.16
C ASP A 898 2.97 -33.71 -0.75
N ILE A 899 1.98 -33.65 0.14
CA ILE A 899 2.19 -33.24 1.54
C ILE A 899 3.13 -34.22 2.24
N VAL A 900 2.88 -35.53 2.11
CA VAL A 900 3.67 -36.53 2.83
C VAL A 900 5.10 -36.62 2.28
N ILE A 901 5.30 -36.54 0.96
CA ILE A 901 6.63 -36.52 0.34
C ILE A 901 7.42 -35.29 0.79
N THR A 902 6.79 -34.11 0.84
CA THR A 902 7.43 -32.85 1.24
C THR A 902 7.88 -32.86 2.71
N ILE A 903 7.09 -33.44 3.61
CA ILE A 903 7.39 -33.48 5.05
C ILE A 903 8.47 -34.52 5.38
N LEU A 904 8.50 -35.65 4.66
CA LEU A 904 9.36 -36.80 4.93
C LEU A 904 10.85 -36.47 5.20
N PRO A 905 11.53 -35.60 4.42
CA PRO A 905 12.95 -35.27 4.62
C PRO A 905 13.22 -34.25 5.75
N ILE A 906 12.21 -33.54 6.28
CA ILE A 906 12.42 -32.46 7.25
C ILE A 906 12.95 -32.97 8.61
N PRO A 907 12.34 -33.96 9.28
CA PRO A 907 12.83 -34.48 10.55
C PRO A 907 14.25 -35.11 10.52
N PRO A 908 14.66 -35.88 9.50
CA PRO A 908 16.02 -36.41 9.46
C PRO A 908 17.08 -35.34 9.18
N LEU A 909 16.73 -34.27 8.46
CA LEU A 909 17.64 -33.17 8.15
C LEU A 909 17.78 -32.14 9.26
N SER A 910 16.73 -31.94 10.07
CA SER A 910 16.79 -31.03 11.22
C SER A 910 17.73 -31.54 12.34
N LYS A 911 17.95 -32.86 12.40
CA LYS A 911 18.86 -33.53 13.36
C LYS A 911 20.34 -33.50 12.93
N LEU A 912 20.64 -33.11 11.68
CA LEU A 912 22.00 -32.98 11.18
C LEU A 912 22.60 -31.62 11.60
N LYS A 913 23.79 -31.64 12.20
CA LYS A 913 24.50 -30.44 12.67
C LYS A 913 25.16 -29.70 11.50
N PHE A 914 24.37 -28.98 10.70
CA PHE A 914 24.88 -28.10 9.63
C PHE A 914 25.16 -26.67 10.14
N PRO A 915 26.17 -25.97 9.58
CA PRO A 915 26.32 -24.52 9.74
C PRO A 915 25.04 -23.77 9.34
N ARG A 916 24.70 -22.68 10.04
CA ARG A 916 23.41 -21.97 9.90
C ARG A 916 23.05 -21.65 8.45
N LEU A 917 23.99 -21.19 7.64
CA LEU A 917 23.77 -20.90 6.21
C LEU A 917 23.43 -22.15 5.38
N GLN A 918 24.11 -23.27 5.62
CA GLN A 918 23.80 -24.53 4.94
C GLN A 918 22.45 -25.09 5.37
N LYS A 919 22.05 -24.86 6.64
CA LYS A 919 20.73 -25.20 7.15
C LYS A 919 19.64 -24.34 6.52
N ILE A 920 19.88 -23.04 6.33
CA ILE A 920 18.96 -22.13 5.63
C ILE A 920 18.81 -22.54 4.16
N ILE A 921 19.91 -22.78 3.43
CA ILE A 921 19.86 -23.24 2.03
C ILE A 921 19.09 -24.56 1.93
N LEU A 922 19.33 -25.48 2.86
CA LEU A 922 18.61 -26.76 2.91
C LEU A 922 17.11 -26.53 3.15
N MET A 923 16.74 -25.66 4.10
CA MET A 923 15.34 -25.31 4.39
C MET A 923 14.66 -24.64 3.19
N VAL A 924 15.34 -23.75 2.47
CA VAL A 924 14.83 -23.12 1.23
C VAL A 924 14.59 -24.17 0.14
N VAL A 925 15.51 -25.12 -0.04
CA VAL A 925 15.36 -26.21 -1.01
C VAL A 925 14.16 -27.12 -0.68
N PHE A 926 13.87 -27.36 0.60
CA PHE A 926 12.65 -28.09 1.01
C PHE A 926 11.38 -27.23 0.97
N GLY A 927 11.50 -25.91 1.23
CA GLY A 927 10.42 -24.95 1.11
C GLY A 927 9.89 -24.82 -0.33
N VAL A 928 10.77 -24.96 -1.33
CA VAL A 928 10.36 -25.03 -2.75
C VAL A 928 9.53 -26.29 -3.05
N GLY A 929 9.64 -27.35 -2.24
CA GLY A 929 8.70 -28.49 -2.25
C GLY A 929 7.32 -28.17 -1.67
N GLY A 930 7.22 -27.20 -0.77
CA GLY A 930 5.93 -26.69 -0.29
C GLY A 930 5.13 -25.99 -1.39
N ILE A 931 5.81 -25.37 -2.36
CA ILE A 931 5.16 -24.66 -3.48
C ILE A 931 4.31 -25.63 -4.32
N THR A 932 4.75 -26.88 -4.54
CA THR A 932 3.96 -27.85 -5.31
C THR A 932 2.66 -28.22 -4.59
N CYS A 933 2.68 -28.31 -3.26
CA CYS A 933 1.48 -28.55 -2.46
C CYS A 933 0.48 -27.38 -2.56
N ILE A 934 0.98 -26.14 -2.55
CA ILE A 934 0.17 -24.93 -2.74
C ILE A 934 -0.46 -24.93 -4.14
N MET A 935 0.29 -25.29 -5.17
CA MET A 935 -0.23 -25.39 -6.54
C MET A 935 -1.35 -26.42 -6.67
N SER A 936 -1.25 -27.57 -5.99
CA SER A 936 -2.33 -28.57 -5.95
C SER A 936 -3.60 -28.04 -5.28
N ILE A 937 -3.48 -27.21 -4.24
CA ILE A 937 -4.63 -26.58 -3.54
C ILE A 937 -5.27 -25.51 -4.42
N LEU A 938 -4.47 -24.62 -5.02
CA LEU A 938 -4.94 -23.53 -5.86
C LEU A 938 -5.65 -24.02 -7.15
N ARG A 939 -5.39 -25.26 -7.56
CA ARG A 939 -6.05 -25.90 -8.71
C ARG A 939 -7.49 -26.35 -8.43
N LEU A 940 -7.86 -26.60 -7.17
CA LEU A 940 -9.17 -27.18 -6.82
C LEU A 940 -10.38 -26.37 -7.32
N PRO A 941 -10.42 -25.02 -7.23
CA PRO A 941 -11.53 -24.22 -7.75
C PRO A 941 -11.66 -24.32 -9.28
N ALA A 942 -10.54 -24.35 -10.00
CA ALA A 942 -10.55 -24.51 -11.45
C ALA A 942 -11.02 -25.93 -11.85
N LEU A 943 -10.67 -26.95 -11.05
CA LEU A 943 -11.13 -28.32 -11.25
C LEU A 943 -12.64 -28.48 -10.99
N HIS A 944 -13.17 -27.79 -9.98
CA HIS A 944 -14.60 -27.74 -9.70
C HIS A 944 -15.40 -27.17 -10.87
N LYS A 945 -14.94 -26.02 -11.37
CA LYS A 945 -15.61 -25.30 -12.47
C LYS A 945 -15.67 -26.12 -13.75
N ILE A 946 -14.64 -26.91 -14.06
CA ILE A 946 -14.63 -27.79 -15.24
C ILE A 946 -15.39 -29.10 -15.02
N SER A 947 -15.42 -29.65 -13.79
CA SER A 947 -16.12 -30.93 -13.53
C SER A 947 -17.64 -30.83 -13.69
N GLU A 948 -18.23 -29.67 -13.40
CA GLU A 948 -19.67 -29.41 -13.50
C GLU A 948 -20.09 -28.72 -14.81
N SER A 949 -19.12 -28.39 -15.68
CA SER A 949 -19.39 -27.57 -16.86
C SER A 949 -19.99 -28.33 -18.03
N LEU A 950 -21.05 -27.76 -18.61
CA LEU A 950 -21.60 -28.13 -19.92
C LEU A 950 -20.88 -27.43 -21.09
N ASP A 951 -19.96 -26.50 -20.81
CA ASP A 951 -19.11 -25.81 -21.79
C ASP A 951 -17.62 -26.05 -21.47
N PRO A 952 -17.09 -27.25 -21.80
CA PRO A 952 -15.72 -27.60 -21.48
C PRO A 952 -14.69 -26.81 -22.29
N SER A 953 -15.01 -26.33 -23.50
CA SER A 953 -14.04 -25.55 -24.29
C SER A 953 -13.79 -24.17 -23.69
N TRP A 954 -14.79 -23.53 -23.08
CA TRP A 954 -14.66 -22.26 -22.38
C TRP A 954 -14.01 -22.42 -21.00
N ASN A 955 -14.36 -23.46 -20.23
CA ASN A 955 -13.93 -23.54 -18.82
C ASN A 955 -12.60 -24.30 -18.58
N ASN A 956 -12.11 -25.04 -19.58
CA ASN A 956 -10.86 -25.81 -19.46
C ASN A 956 -9.54 -25.00 -19.45
N PRO A 957 -9.40 -23.81 -20.08
CA PRO A 957 -8.13 -23.08 -20.11
C PRO A 957 -7.46 -22.89 -18.73
N SER A 958 -8.24 -22.54 -17.71
CA SER A 958 -7.72 -22.29 -16.37
C SER A 958 -7.28 -23.59 -15.69
N ALA A 959 -8.06 -24.66 -15.83
CA ALA A 959 -7.67 -25.99 -15.35
C ALA A 959 -6.39 -26.50 -16.06
N ALA A 960 -6.23 -26.21 -17.35
CA ALA A 960 -5.05 -26.56 -18.13
C ALA A 960 -3.79 -25.82 -17.64
N ILE A 961 -3.88 -24.52 -17.38
CA ILE A 961 -2.76 -23.72 -16.83
C ILE A 961 -2.32 -24.27 -15.48
N TRP A 962 -3.24 -24.46 -14.53
CA TRP A 962 -2.90 -24.98 -13.21
C TRP A 962 -2.29 -26.38 -13.28
N SER A 963 -2.82 -27.26 -14.14
CA SER A 963 -2.28 -28.63 -14.34
C SER A 963 -0.86 -28.60 -14.91
N SER A 964 -0.60 -27.71 -15.88
CA SER A 964 0.71 -27.53 -16.51
C SER A 964 1.74 -26.96 -15.53
N MET A 965 1.37 -25.94 -14.76
CA MET A 965 2.24 -25.35 -13.76
C MET A 965 2.55 -26.31 -12.61
N GLU A 966 1.57 -27.08 -12.14
CA GLU A 966 1.76 -28.07 -11.07
C GLU A 966 2.78 -29.16 -11.48
N LEU A 967 2.63 -29.72 -12.68
CA LEU A 967 3.55 -30.74 -13.21
C LEU A 967 4.96 -30.17 -13.38
N ASN A 968 5.10 -29.02 -14.04
CA ASN A 968 6.40 -28.45 -14.33
C ASN A 968 7.11 -27.91 -13.09
N THR A 969 6.38 -27.33 -12.15
CA THR A 969 6.94 -26.89 -10.85
C THR A 969 7.45 -28.10 -10.07
N SER A 970 6.73 -29.22 -10.09
CA SER A 970 7.20 -30.47 -9.48
C SER A 970 8.52 -30.97 -10.09
N ILE A 971 8.68 -30.85 -11.41
CA ILE A 971 9.94 -31.19 -12.11
C ILE A 971 11.05 -30.22 -11.72
N ILE A 972 10.78 -28.92 -11.68
CA ILE A 972 11.73 -27.88 -11.27
C ILE A 972 12.22 -28.15 -9.84
N THR A 973 11.30 -28.35 -8.90
CA THR A 973 11.60 -28.67 -7.50
C THR A 973 12.46 -29.93 -7.38
N CYS A 974 12.15 -30.98 -8.15
CA CYS A 974 12.95 -32.20 -8.18
C CYS A 974 14.42 -31.93 -8.54
N ASN A 975 14.68 -31.02 -9.49
CA ASN A 975 16.02 -30.73 -10.00
C ASN A 975 16.92 -29.93 -9.03
N ILE A 976 16.35 -29.00 -8.26
CA ILE A 976 17.10 -28.03 -7.44
C ILE A 976 18.12 -28.66 -6.48
N PRO A 977 17.81 -29.70 -5.68
CA PRO A 977 18.76 -30.25 -4.71
C PRO A 977 20.05 -30.78 -5.35
N THR A 978 20.01 -31.15 -6.62
CA THR A 978 21.15 -31.74 -7.34
C THR A 978 22.06 -30.71 -8.00
N LEU A 979 21.60 -29.47 -8.19
CA LEU A 979 22.35 -28.38 -8.81
C LEU A 979 23.33 -27.70 -7.85
N LYS A 980 23.22 -27.94 -6.54
CA LYS A 980 24.12 -27.38 -5.50
C LYS A 980 25.62 -27.52 -5.85
N GLY A 981 26.03 -28.68 -6.38
CA GLY A 981 27.43 -28.95 -6.73
C GLY A 981 27.95 -28.16 -7.94
N LEU A 982 27.06 -27.74 -8.84
CA LEU A 982 27.38 -26.88 -9.98
C LEU A 982 27.48 -25.42 -9.52
N VAL A 983 26.54 -24.96 -8.70
CA VAL A 983 26.54 -23.61 -8.12
C VAL A 983 27.81 -23.35 -7.30
N SER A 984 28.25 -24.33 -6.50
CA SER A 984 29.48 -24.21 -5.72
C SER A 984 30.78 -24.13 -6.55
N ARG A 985 30.74 -24.53 -7.84
CA ARG A 985 31.90 -24.43 -8.74
C ARG A 985 31.89 -23.19 -9.61
N LEU A 986 30.71 -22.72 -10.03
CA LEU A 986 30.55 -21.51 -10.84
C LEU A 986 30.69 -20.23 -10.00
N PHE A 987 30.33 -20.31 -8.71
CA PHE A 987 30.42 -19.19 -7.78
C PHE A 987 31.17 -19.63 -6.51
N PRO A 988 32.53 -19.61 -6.52
CA PRO A 988 33.33 -20.03 -5.37
C PRO A 988 33.04 -19.21 -4.11
N ALA A 989 32.63 -17.95 -4.27
CA ALA A 989 32.21 -17.06 -3.18
C ALA A 989 30.85 -17.45 -2.55
N MET A 990 30.06 -18.33 -3.16
CA MET A 990 28.89 -18.94 -2.52
C MET A 990 29.22 -20.32 -1.91
N ALA A 991 30.42 -20.85 -2.15
CA ALA A 991 30.91 -22.11 -1.62
C ALA A 991 31.80 -21.88 -0.39
N PHE A 992 31.23 -21.34 0.69
CA PHE A 992 31.96 -21.21 1.96
C PHE A 992 31.65 -22.37 2.91
N GLY A 993 32.71 -23.13 3.20
CA GLY A 993 32.71 -24.18 4.20
C GLY A 993 33.93 -25.09 4.07
N ASP A 994 35.14 -24.55 4.03
CA ASP A 994 36.34 -25.34 4.32
C ASP A 994 37.46 -24.49 4.95
N SER A 995 37.19 -23.98 6.15
CA SER A 995 38.19 -23.30 6.99
C SER A 995 38.41 -24.01 8.33
N TYR A 996 38.17 -25.33 8.40
CA TYR A 996 38.42 -26.10 9.63
C TYR A 996 39.40 -27.29 9.48
N LEU A 997 39.98 -27.55 8.31
CA LEU A 997 40.93 -28.67 8.12
C LEU A 997 42.30 -28.31 7.53
N ARG A 998 42.72 -27.03 7.53
CA ARG A 998 44.04 -26.64 7.00
C ARG A 998 44.98 -25.93 7.99
N THR A 999 44.79 -26.13 9.29
CA THR A 999 45.71 -25.58 10.33
C THR A 999 46.36 -26.66 11.21
N ARG A 1000 46.63 -27.85 10.66
CA ARG A 1000 47.50 -28.84 11.34
C ARG A 1000 48.17 -29.79 10.33
N SER A 1001 48.96 -29.24 9.42
CA SER A 1001 49.95 -30.01 8.67
C SER A 1001 51.08 -29.08 8.24
N ASN A 1002 52.01 -28.86 9.18
CA ASN A 1002 53.45 -28.59 8.99
C ASN A 1002 54.03 -27.97 10.26
N GLN A 1003 54.17 -28.78 11.32
CA GLN A 1003 55.34 -28.75 12.18
C GLN A 1003 55.54 -30.18 12.70
N ILE A 1004 56.24 -30.99 11.90
CA ILE A 1004 56.88 -32.21 12.37
C ILE A 1004 58.31 -31.80 12.72
N HIS A 1005 58.63 -31.80 14.01
CA HIS A 1005 59.96 -32.22 14.46
C HIS A 1005 59.76 -33.29 15.55
N PRO A 1006 60.46 -34.44 15.45
CA PRO A 1006 60.17 -35.63 16.24
C PRO A 1006 61.10 -35.70 17.46
N ILE A 1007 60.56 -35.90 18.66
CA ILE A 1007 61.35 -36.49 19.75
C ILE A 1007 60.49 -37.52 20.49
N SER A 1008 61.00 -38.73 20.48
CA SER A 1008 60.64 -39.94 21.23
C SER A 1008 60.23 -39.70 22.67
N PHE A 1009 59.36 -40.55 23.23
CA PHE A 1009 59.71 -41.36 24.40
C PHE A 1009 58.73 -42.53 24.58
N THR A 1010 59.29 -43.57 25.17
CA THR A 1010 58.94 -44.98 25.26
C THR A 1010 57.90 -45.34 26.34
N ASN A 1011 57.26 -46.50 26.14
CA ASN A 1011 56.83 -47.54 27.10
C ASN A 1011 56.53 -47.18 28.57
N GLY A 1012 55.37 -47.66 29.06
CA GLY A 1012 55.18 -47.89 30.49
C GLY A 1012 53.74 -48.25 30.88
N SER A 1013 53.56 -49.46 31.36
CA SER A 1013 52.32 -50.14 31.75
C SER A 1013 51.76 -49.76 33.13
N SER A 1014 50.45 -50.05 33.32
CA SER A 1014 49.73 -50.32 34.61
C SER A 1014 49.63 -49.14 35.60
N SER A 1015 48.59 -48.93 36.41
CA SER A 1015 47.51 -49.76 36.97
C SER A 1015 46.37 -48.83 37.43
N GLY A 1016 45.18 -49.39 37.64
CA GLY A 1016 43.94 -48.63 37.90
C GLY A 1016 43.88 -47.84 39.22
N GLY A 1017 42.98 -46.85 39.20
CA GLY A 1017 42.49 -46.11 40.35
C GLY A 1017 41.28 -45.25 39.92
N ARG A 1018 40.07 -45.69 40.28
CA ARG A 1018 38.83 -44.90 40.17
C ARG A 1018 38.93 -43.66 41.06
N THR A 1019 38.45 -42.51 40.58
CA THR A 1019 37.56 -41.60 41.35
C THR A 1019 36.98 -40.46 40.49
N LEU A 1020 35.66 -40.26 40.66
CA LEU A 1020 34.94 -38.99 40.79
C LEU A 1020 34.93 -37.98 39.61
N ARG A 1021 33.96 -38.14 38.69
CA ARG A 1021 33.36 -36.97 38.00
C ARG A 1021 31.94 -37.11 37.40
N ASP A 1022 31.18 -38.14 37.76
CA ASP A 1022 29.84 -38.41 37.16
C ASP A 1022 28.64 -38.26 38.11
N SER A 1023 28.79 -37.72 39.32
CA SER A 1023 27.68 -37.64 40.29
C SER A 1023 27.00 -36.27 40.46
N MET A 1024 27.26 -35.26 39.61
CA MET A 1024 26.73 -33.89 39.85
C MET A 1024 25.67 -33.39 38.86
N HIS A 1025 25.36 -34.14 37.79
CA HIS A 1025 24.32 -33.77 36.82
C HIS A 1025 23.00 -34.56 36.97
N THR A 1026 23.00 -35.66 37.74
CA THR A 1026 21.85 -36.56 37.86
C THR A 1026 20.94 -36.24 39.05
N GLU A 1027 21.38 -35.40 39.98
CA GLU A 1027 20.63 -35.05 41.20
C GLU A 1027 19.72 -33.81 41.02
N LYS A 1028 20.13 -32.84 40.18
CA LYS A 1028 19.31 -31.65 39.85
C LYS A 1028 18.09 -31.97 38.98
N ALA A 1029 18.18 -32.97 38.09
CA ALA A 1029 17.05 -33.39 37.27
C ALA A 1029 15.98 -34.16 38.08
N ARG A 1030 16.38 -34.81 39.17
CA ARG A 1030 15.50 -35.62 40.01
C ARG A 1030 14.70 -34.77 41.00
N LEU A 1031 15.26 -33.67 41.48
CA LEU A 1031 14.56 -32.68 42.33
C LEU A 1031 13.52 -31.86 41.54
N ALA A 1032 13.82 -31.48 40.29
CA ALA A 1032 12.89 -30.73 39.43
C ALA A 1032 11.66 -31.57 39.02
N ALA A 1033 11.82 -32.88 38.86
CA ALA A 1033 10.70 -33.79 38.55
C ALA A 1033 9.77 -33.99 39.76
N GLN A 1034 10.32 -34.04 40.96
CA GLN A 1034 9.57 -34.26 42.20
C GLN A 1034 8.73 -33.02 42.60
N GLU A 1035 9.20 -31.83 42.26
CA GLU A 1035 8.48 -30.57 42.51
C GLU A 1035 7.32 -30.33 41.53
N LEU A 1036 7.41 -30.90 40.32
CA LEU A 1036 6.34 -30.87 39.32
C LEU A 1036 5.20 -31.83 39.67
N GLU A 1037 5.51 -33.01 40.23
CA GLU A 1037 4.50 -33.98 40.68
C GLU A 1037 3.71 -33.47 41.90
N LEU A 1038 4.34 -32.74 42.81
CA LEU A 1038 3.69 -32.10 43.97
C LEU A 1038 2.69 -31.00 43.57
N ARG A 1039 3.00 -30.21 42.52
CA ARG A 1039 2.10 -29.18 41.99
C ARG A 1039 0.89 -29.75 41.26
N ILE A 1040 1.05 -30.91 40.62
CA ILE A 1040 -0.06 -31.57 39.91
C ILE A 1040 -1.07 -32.17 40.89
N GLN A 1041 -0.62 -32.69 42.05
CA GLN A 1041 -1.51 -33.22 43.09
C GLN A 1041 -2.32 -32.14 43.83
N GLN A 1042 -1.84 -30.89 43.91
CA GLN A 1042 -2.56 -29.79 44.57
C GLN A 1042 -3.67 -29.16 43.72
N SER A 1043 -3.77 -29.49 42.43
CA SER A 1043 -4.76 -28.92 41.50
C SER A 1043 -6.09 -29.68 41.42
N ARG A 1044 -6.30 -30.73 42.23
CA ARG A 1044 -7.52 -31.57 42.19
C ARG A 1044 -8.14 -31.75 43.58
N THR A 1045 -8.92 -30.77 44.01
CA THR A 1045 -9.99 -30.97 45.00
C THR A 1045 -11.14 -29.98 44.72
N PRO A 1046 -12.41 -30.43 44.63
CA PRO A 1046 -13.56 -29.55 44.43
C PRO A 1046 -14.16 -29.11 45.77
N ALA A 1047 -14.66 -27.88 45.86
CA ALA A 1047 -15.38 -27.39 47.04
C ALA A 1047 -16.77 -26.84 46.69
N LEU A 1048 -17.75 -27.27 47.49
CA LEU A 1048 -19.17 -26.91 47.52
C LEU A 1048 -19.45 -25.82 48.57
N LYS A 1049 -20.45 -24.97 48.24
CA LYS A 1049 -21.52 -24.33 49.05
C LYS A 1049 -21.28 -23.31 50.21
N GLU A 1050 -21.87 -22.12 49.98
CA GLU A 1050 -22.88 -21.31 50.74
C GLU A 1050 -22.71 -20.79 52.20
N SER A 1051 -23.21 -19.53 52.37
CA SER A 1051 -23.72 -18.79 53.58
C SER A 1051 -22.68 -18.20 54.55
N GLU A 1052 -22.79 -17.03 55.21
CA GLU A 1052 -23.92 -16.18 55.66
C GLU A 1052 -23.41 -14.80 56.22
N PHE A 1053 -24.18 -13.70 55.97
CA PHE A 1053 -24.49 -12.45 56.76
C PHE A 1053 -23.47 -11.48 57.49
N SER A 1054 -23.84 -10.17 57.43
CA SER A 1054 -23.28 -8.83 57.83
C SER A 1054 -23.15 -8.47 59.36
N PRO A 1055 -23.01 -7.20 59.89
CA PRO A 1055 -22.75 -5.81 59.35
C PRO A 1055 -21.89 -4.75 60.20
N ILE A 1056 -21.40 -3.63 59.55
CA ILE A 1056 -21.31 -2.15 59.98
C ILE A 1056 -20.28 -1.68 61.10
N PRO A 1057 -19.80 -0.38 61.27
CA PRO A 1057 -19.94 0.96 60.59
C PRO A 1057 -18.67 1.88 60.34
N SER A 1058 -18.91 2.97 59.55
CA SER A 1058 -18.50 4.42 59.66
C SER A 1058 -17.14 5.02 59.17
N THR A 1059 -17.20 5.72 58.00
CA THR A 1059 -16.80 7.13 57.60
C THR A 1059 -15.53 7.86 58.12
N PRO A 1060 -15.05 8.98 57.51
CA PRO A 1060 -15.00 9.45 56.10
C PRO A 1060 -13.62 10.06 55.65
N THR A 1061 -13.34 10.29 54.34
CA THR A 1061 -12.74 11.52 53.72
C THR A 1061 -12.22 11.36 52.26
N SER A 1062 -12.51 12.38 51.43
CA SER A 1062 -11.79 12.91 50.24
C SER A 1062 -11.85 12.20 48.85
N PRO A 1063 -11.97 12.95 47.74
CA PRO A 1063 -12.21 12.41 46.39
C PRO A 1063 -10.93 12.24 45.56
N LEU A 1064 -10.77 11.08 44.91
CA LEU A 1064 -9.81 10.85 43.84
C LEU A 1064 -10.42 9.89 42.81
N SER A 1065 -10.43 10.36 41.55
CA SER A 1065 -10.56 9.63 40.27
C SER A 1065 -11.71 8.62 40.07
N PRO A 1066 -12.15 8.47 38.82
CA PRO A 1066 -11.96 7.14 38.24
C PRO A 1066 -11.32 7.19 36.85
N GLU A 1067 -10.23 6.44 36.75
CA GLU A 1067 -9.77 5.76 35.54
C GLU A 1067 -10.89 4.84 35.02
N PHE A 1068 -11.09 4.83 33.69
CA PHE A 1068 -11.74 3.72 33.02
C PHE A 1068 -11.03 3.44 31.69
N ASP A 1069 -10.87 2.14 31.46
CA ASP A 1069 -10.09 1.47 30.44
C ASP A 1069 -10.39 1.93 29.00
N LEU A 1070 -9.32 2.28 28.28
CA LEU A 1070 -9.26 2.10 26.83
C LEU A 1070 -8.82 0.64 26.61
N VAL A 1071 -9.59 -0.10 25.81
CA VAL A 1071 -9.45 -1.55 25.51
C VAL A 1071 -10.03 -2.48 26.59
N GLY A 1072 -11.36 -2.54 26.64
CA GLY A 1072 -12.05 -3.44 27.56
C GLY A 1072 -13.54 -3.63 27.30
N ASN A 1073 -14.00 -3.64 26.04
CA ASN A 1073 -15.36 -4.10 25.74
C ASN A 1073 -15.48 -4.80 24.38
N ARG A 1074 -14.57 -5.75 24.09
CA ARG A 1074 -14.87 -6.82 23.13
C ARG A 1074 -15.81 -7.82 23.80
N ARG A 1075 -17.12 -7.59 23.67
CA ARG A 1075 -18.24 -8.59 23.61
C ARG A 1075 -19.55 -7.95 24.08
N SER A 1076 -20.33 -7.40 23.16
CA SER A 1076 -21.72 -7.85 22.91
C SER A 1076 -22.42 -6.92 21.91
N ARG A 1077 -22.97 -7.53 20.84
CA ARG A 1077 -23.79 -6.92 19.75
C ARG A 1077 -22.93 -5.99 18.87
N PHE A 1078 -22.75 -6.22 17.58
CA PHE A 1078 -23.76 -6.13 16.53
C PHE A 1078 -23.43 -7.11 15.39
N ALA A 1079 -24.29 -8.10 15.18
CA ALA A 1079 -24.52 -8.62 13.84
C ALA A 1079 -25.88 -8.06 13.42
N PRO A 1080 -25.97 -7.13 12.46
CA PRO A 1080 -27.11 -7.12 11.58
C PRO A 1080 -26.90 -8.24 10.56
N ASP A 1081 -27.95 -9.01 10.28
CA ASP A 1081 -28.03 -9.87 9.11
C ASP A 1081 -27.62 -9.08 7.86
N ARG A 1082 -26.36 -9.27 7.45
CA ARG A 1082 -25.81 -8.79 6.18
C ARG A 1082 -25.15 -9.99 5.49
N ARG A 1083 -26.00 -10.87 4.97
CA ARG A 1083 -25.69 -11.61 3.74
C ARG A 1083 -26.93 -11.49 2.85
N PRO A 1084 -26.77 -11.27 1.54
CA PRO A 1084 -27.88 -11.49 0.62
C PRO A 1084 -28.41 -12.93 0.73
#